data_AF-A0A8D2MAA5-F1
#
_entry.id   AF-A0A8D2MAA5-F1
#
_cell.length_a   1.000
_cell.length_b   1.000
_cell.length_c   1.000
_cell.angle_alpha   90.00
_cell.angle_beta   90.00
_cell.angle_gamma   90.00
#
_symmetry.space_group_name_H-M   'P 1'
#
loop_
_entity.id
_entity.type
_entity.pdbx_description
1 polymer ?
#
loop_
_entity_poly.entity_id
_entity_poly.type
_entity_poly.pdbx_seq_one_letter_code
_entity_poly.pdbx_strand_id
1 'polypeptide(L)'
;CSGPRGSSAQRGPHPSAFTPVNGYLNGYLRQETPPSFPGNARRPGPCVPPPPSPPRAPLAPPAGPGPHPAPIPLDFDISSPLTYGTPSSRVEGTPRSSARGTPVRQRPDLGSVRKARQVDLHSDGLAEDTVATEQSLGQKLVIWGTDVNVASCKERFQRFLQRFIDPLDKEDEDIGLDLNEPRYMQRLQEINVVGEPFLNVNCDHLRSFDENLYRQLICYPQEVIPTFDMAANEIFFDRYPDSILEHQIQVRPYNALKTRNMRNLNPEDIDQLITISGMVIRSSQLIPEMQEAFFRCQVCAFTTRVEIDRGRIAEPSVCKNCNTTHSMALIHNRSMFSDKQMIKLQESPEDMPAGQTPHTVALFAHNDLVDKVQPGDRVNVTGIYRAVPIRVNPRVSSVKSVYRTHIDVIHYRKTDSKRLHGVDEETEQKRFTEERVELLKELSKKADIYERLALALAPSIYEHEDIKKGILLQLFGGSRKDFTHTGRGNFRAEINILLCGDPGTSKSQLLQYVYNLVPRGQYTSGKGSSAVGLTAYVMKDPETRQLVLQTGALVLSDNGICCIDEFDKMNESTRSVLHEVMEQQTLSIAKAGIICQLNARTSILAAANPIESQWNPKKTTIENIQLPHTLLSRFDLIFLMLDPRDEAYDRRLARHLVSLYYQTEEKMEEEYMDMAVLRDYIAYARSYVNPRLGEEAGQALIEAYVDMRKIGSGRGMVSAYPRQLESLIRLAEAHAKVRFSDKVETVDVEEAKRLHREALKQSATDPKTGIVDISILTTGMSATARKRKEELAQALRKLIQSKGKAPSLKYQQLLDDLRAQSDIAVTKEMFEEALRALADEDFLTVTGKTVRLL
;
A
#
# COMPACT_ATOMS: atom_id res chain seq x y z
N CYS A 1 55.47 -33.93 28.81
CA CYS A 1 55.84 -33.66 30.23
C CYS A 1 54.60 -33.29 31.04
N SER A 2 54.64 -33.56 32.35
CA SER A 2 53.81 -32.99 33.44
C SER A 2 52.71 -31.95 33.13
N GLY A 3 51.47 -32.24 33.54
CA GLY A 3 50.47 -31.25 34.01
C GLY A 3 50.59 -31.05 35.54
N PRO A 4 49.50 -31.01 36.35
CA PRO A 4 48.07 -30.85 36.04
C PRO A 4 47.27 -29.96 37.06
N ARG A 5 45.93 -29.85 36.90
CA ARG A 5 44.83 -29.65 37.93
C ARG A 5 43.58 -29.03 37.25
N GLY A 6 42.31 -29.45 37.44
CA GLY A 6 41.76 -30.72 37.97
C GLY A 6 40.26 -30.64 38.42
N SER A 7 39.36 -31.45 37.81
CA SER A 7 38.10 -32.11 38.34
C SER A 7 37.06 -31.33 39.19
N SER A 8 35.73 -31.60 39.22
CA SER A 8 34.80 -32.69 38.80
C SER A 8 33.34 -32.12 38.63
N ALA A 9 32.38 -32.60 37.81
CA ALA A 9 31.60 -33.86 37.80
C ALA A 9 30.87 -34.20 39.14
N GLN A 10 29.60 -34.69 39.26
CA GLN A 10 28.46 -35.11 38.37
C GLN A 10 27.12 -34.97 39.22
N ARG A 11 25.87 -35.47 38.99
CA ARG A 11 25.15 -36.47 38.13
C ARG A 11 23.59 -36.18 38.12
N GLY A 12 22.75 -36.96 37.41
CA GLY A 12 21.25 -37.03 37.53
C GLY A 12 20.76 -38.25 38.37
N PRO A 13 19.50 -38.79 38.27
CA PRO A 13 18.43 -38.63 37.24
C PRO A 13 16.93 -38.63 37.75
N HIS A 14 15.97 -38.93 36.84
CA HIS A 14 14.51 -39.24 36.97
C HIS A 14 14.13 -40.40 37.96
N PRO A 15 12.86 -40.60 38.45
CA PRO A 15 11.66 -40.97 37.64
C PRO A 15 10.25 -40.55 38.20
N SER A 16 9.19 -41.31 37.90
CA SER A 16 7.75 -40.93 37.93
C SER A 16 6.82 -41.79 38.81
N ALA A 17 5.78 -41.15 39.37
CA ALA A 17 4.42 -41.61 39.71
C ALA A 17 4.12 -43.05 40.21
N PHE A 18 3.46 -43.17 41.37
CA PHE A 18 2.50 -44.26 41.71
C PHE A 18 1.52 -43.83 42.83
N THR A 19 0.38 -44.53 42.95
CA THR A 19 -0.73 -44.37 43.94
C THR A 19 -1.07 -45.75 44.56
N PRO A 20 -2.08 -45.94 45.45
CA PRO A 20 -2.65 -45.14 46.56
C PRO A 20 -2.62 -45.94 47.90
N VAL A 21 -3.42 -45.57 48.95
CA VAL A 21 -4.24 -46.47 49.84
C VAL A 21 -4.95 -45.68 50.97
N ASN A 22 -6.06 -46.21 51.51
CA ASN A 22 -6.98 -45.58 52.49
C ASN A 22 -6.73 -45.95 53.98
N GLY A 23 -7.30 -45.17 54.93
CA GLY A 23 -7.53 -45.65 56.32
C GLY A 23 -8.07 -44.65 57.36
N TYR A 24 -9.39 -44.64 57.56
CA TYR A 24 -10.24 -44.43 58.78
C TYR A 24 -9.60 -44.12 60.18
N LEU A 25 -10.27 -43.54 61.21
CA LEU A 25 -11.70 -43.32 61.55
C LEU A 25 -11.86 -42.32 62.75
N ASN A 26 -12.94 -41.49 62.80
CA ASN A 26 -13.40 -40.63 63.94
C ASN A 26 -12.39 -39.57 64.48
N GLY A 27 -12.73 -38.46 65.16
CA GLY A 27 -13.99 -37.82 65.60
C GLY A 27 -13.65 -36.77 66.71
N TYR A 28 -14.51 -35.87 67.21
CA TYR A 28 -15.88 -35.44 66.84
C TYR A 28 -16.26 -34.22 67.76
N LEU A 29 -16.58 -33.00 67.26
CA LEU A 29 -17.37 -31.94 67.99
C LEU A 29 -17.54 -30.59 67.23
N ARG A 30 -18.81 -30.12 67.08
CA ARG A 30 -19.33 -28.72 66.97
C ARG A 30 -18.83 -27.74 65.86
N GLN A 31 -19.68 -26.92 65.21
CA GLN A 31 -21.16 -26.93 65.09
C GLN A 31 -21.66 -26.07 63.88
N GLU A 32 -22.70 -26.55 63.18
CA GLU A 32 -23.73 -25.85 62.35
C GLU A 32 -23.39 -24.80 61.25
N THR A 33 -23.50 -25.26 60.00
CA THR A 33 -23.98 -24.58 58.76
C THR A 33 -25.55 -24.45 58.78
N PRO A 34 -26.34 -23.84 57.83
CA PRO A 34 -26.39 -24.14 56.37
C PRO A 34 -26.92 -22.95 55.44
N PRO A 35 -27.66 -23.11 54.28
CA PRO A 35 -27.09 -22.69 52.97
C PRO A 35 -28.09 -22.13 51.87
N SER A 36 -27.70 -22.27 50.58
CA SER A 36 -28.50 -22.57 49.36
C SER A 36 -29.22 -21.50 48.48
N PHE A 37 -28.85 -21.49 47.18
CA PHE A 37 -29.61 -21.72 45.92
C PHE A 37 -31.18 -21.62 45.87
N PRO A 38 -31.85 -21.57 44.68
CA PRO A 38 -31.57 -20.83 43.43
C PRO A 38 -32.84 -20.28 42.69
N GLY A 39 -32.66 -19.55 41.56
CA GLY A 39 -33.50 -19.72 40.35
C GLY A 39 -34.60 -18.68 39.98
N ASN A 40 -34.54 -18.18 38.73
CA ASN A 40 -35.60 -17.61 37.87
C ASN A 40 -36.77 -16.77 38.46
N ALA A 41 -36.85 -15.46 38.09
CA ALA A 41 -38.04 -14.88 37.41
C ALA A 41 -37.92 -13.40 36.97
N ARG A 42 -38.40 -13.12 35.73
CA ARG A 42 -39.04 -11.87 35.23
C ARG A 42 -38.21 -10.57 35.06
N ARG A 43 -38.79 -9.68 34.24
CA ARG A 43 -38.25 -8.41 33.71
C ARG A 43 -38.45 -7.23 34.69
N PRO A 44 -37.59 -6.19 34.63
CA PRO A 44 -38.00 -4.80 34.84
C PRO A 44 -38.13 -4.02 33.51
N GLY A 45 -38.79 -2.85 33.56
CA GLY A 45 -38.99 -1.92 32.43
C GLY A 45 -37.93 -0.81 32.33
N PRO A 46 -38.14 0.21 31.45
CA PRO A 46 -37.14 1.22 31.14
C PRO A 46 -37.03 2.32 32.21
N CYS A 47 -35.80 2.85 32.39
CA CYS A 47 -35.54 4.05 33.20
C CYS A 47 -35.33 5.28 32.30
N VAL A 48 -35.89 6.42 32.74
CA VAL A 48 -35.89 7.72 32.03
C VAL A 48 -34.69 8.56 32.50
N PRO A 49 -34.03 9.36 31.63
CA PRO A 49 -32.89 10.19 32.01
C PRO A 49 -33.28 11.39 32.93
N PRO A 50 -32.35 11.88 33.76
CA PRO A 50 -32.60 13.00 34.69
C PRO A 50 -32.60 14.39 34.00
N PRO A 51 -33.31 15.39 34.56
CA PRO A 51 -33.49 16.72 33.96
C PRO A 51 -32.35 17.73 34.27
N PRO A 52 -32.22 18.82 33.48
CA PRO A 52 -31.19 19.85 33.65
C PRO A 52 -31.54 20.94 34.70
N SER A 53 -30.54 21.70 35.14
CA SER A 53 -30.66 22.83 36.07
C SER A 53 -30.92 24.18 35.37
N PRO A 54 -31.55 25.17 36.05
CA PRO A 54 -32.06 26.39 35.43
C PRO A 54 -31.04 27.55 35.31
N PRO A 55 -31.29 28.54 34.42
CA PRO A 55 -30.36 29.62 34.11
C PRO A 55 -30.43 30.83 35.06
N ARG A 56 -29.42 31.71 34.98
CA ARG A 56 -29.45 33.08 35.51
C ARG A 56 -28.97 34.09 34.44
N ALA A 57 -29.64 35.24 34.42
CA ALA A 57 -29.31 36.43 33.62
C ALA A 57 -29.69 37.69 34.45
N PRO A 58 -29.59 38.91 33.91
CA PRO A 58 -28.33 39.64 33.77
C PRO A 58 -28.29 40.90 34.65
N LEU A 59 -27.11 41.48 34.86
CA LEU A 59 -26.92 42.79 35.49
C LEU A 59 -25.91 43.65 34.71
N ALA A 60 -26.13 44.96 34.75
CA ALA A 60 -25.45 45.99 33.96
C ALA A 60 -24.77 47.04 34.89
N PRO A 61 -24.02 48.05 34.39
CA PRO A 61 -22.71 48.37 34.98
C PRO A 61 -22.61 49.72 35.73
N PRO A 62 -21.49 49.94 36.46
CA PRO A 62 -20.93 51.26 36.75
C PRO A 62 -19.82 51.68 35.75
N ALA A 63 -19.39 52.94 35.77
CA ALA A 63 -18.50 53.56 34.78
C ALA A 63 -16.98 53.36 35.02
N GLY A 64 -16.15 53.77 34.03
CA GLY A 64 -14.69 53.62 34.00
C GLY A 64 -13.88 54.67 34.81
N PRO A 65 -12.65 55.07 34.40
CA PRO A 65 -12.12 55.13 33.03
C PRO A 65 -11.07 54.05 32.66
N GLY A 66 -10.53 54.13 31.43
CA GLY A 66 -9.59 53.15 30.84
C GLY A 66 -8.11 53.29 31.25
N PRO A 67 -7.21 52.50 30.63
CA PRO A 67 -6.75 52.85 29.28
C PRO A 67 -6.70 51.69 28.25
N HIS A 68 -6.49 52.11 26.99
CA HIS A 68 -6.13 51.41 25.73
C HIS A 68 -6.14 49.86 25.63
N PRO A 69 -6.75 49.27 24.58
CA PRO A 69 -6.63 47.84 24.27
C PRO A 69 -5.26 47.50 23.65
N ALA A 70 -4.62 46.45 24.14
CA ALA A 70 -3.43 45.87 23.52
C ALA A 70 -3.81 44.92 22.36
N PRO A 71 -2.98 44.78 21.31
CA PRO A 71 -3.22 43.86 20.21
C PRO A 71 -3.07 42.39 20.63
N ILE A 72 -3.67 41.50 19.84
CA ILE A 72 -3.66 40.04 20.03
C ILE A 72 -2.24 39.51 19.73
N PRO A 73 -1.62 38.72 20.64
CA PRO A 73 -0.36 38.05 20.33
C PRO A 73 -0.61 36.86 19.40
N LEU A 74 0.01 36.90 18.22
CA LEU A 74 0.27 35.70 17.42
C LEU A 74 1.38 34.88 18.10
N ASP A 75 1.29 33.56 18.03
CA ASP A 75 2.42 32.70 18.37
C ASP A 75 3.51 32.87 17.29
N PHE A 76 4.68 33.33 17.72
CA PHE A 76 5.85 33.52 16.86
C PHE A 76 6.91 32.47 17.20
N ASP A 77 7.10 31.50 16.31
CA ASP A 77 8.30 30.67 16.30
C ASP A 77 9.54 31.54 16.02
N ILE A 78 10.69 31.16 16.57
CA ILE A 78 11.98 31.84 16.33
C ILE A 78 12.94 30.81 15.73
N SER A 79 13.00 30.80 14.40
CA SER A 79 13.92 29.99 13.60
C SER A 79 14.03 30.58 12.19
N SER A 80 15.25 30.72 11.69
CA SER A 80 15.51 30.93 10.26
C SER A 80 15.72 29.58 9.57
N PRO A 81 14.78 29.11 8.73
CA PRO A 81 15.12 28.23 7.62
C PRO A 81 15.73 29.07 6.48
N LEU A 82 16.53 28.44 5.61
CA LEU A 82 17.00 29.10 4.39
C LEU A 82 15.92 29.00 3.31
N THR A 83 15.75 30.06 2.52
CA THR A 83 14.82 30.11 1.39
C THR A 83 15.46 30.83 0.21
N TYR A 84 15.13 30.39 -1.01
CA TYR A 84 15.90 30.68 -2.22
C TYR A 84 15.04 31.30 -3.33
N GLY A 85 15.27 32.60 -3.61
CA GLY A 85 14.75 33.34 -4.77
C GLY A 85 13.25 33.72 -4.73
N THR A 86 12.77 34.72 -5.47
CA THR A 86 13.46 35.82 -6.20
C THR A 86 12.45 36.94 -6.52
N PRO A 87 12.78 38.25 -6.40
CA PRO A 87 11.81 39.32 -6.66
C PRO A 87 11.63 39.63 -8.15
N SER A 88 10.36 39.66 -8.61
CA SER A 88 9.98 39.87 -10.02
C SER A 88 10.33 41.26 -10.58
N SER A 89 10.73 41.33 -11.85
CA SER A 89 11.05 42.58 -12.53
C SER A 89 9.89 43.17 -13.34
N ARG A 90 9.52 44.42 -13.03
CA ARG A 90 9.02 45.38 -14.04
C ARG A 90 9.84 46.66 -13.94
N VAL A 91 10.46 47.06 -15.04
CA VAL A 91 11.21 48.31 -15.20
C VAL A 91 10.87 48.91 -16.56
N GLU A 92 10.33 50.11 -16.56
CA GLU A 92 10.26 50.98 -17.75
C GLU A 92 11.48 51.92 -17.77
N GLY A 93 11.85 52.44 -18.94
CA GLY A 93 12.74 53.62 -19.03
C GLY A 93 14.23 53.34 -19.22
N THR A 94 14.64 53.18 -20.48
CA THR A 94 16.02 53.40 -20.98
C THR A 94 16.32 54.92 -21.05
N PRO A 95 17.58 55.44 -20.98
CA PRO A 95 18.63 55.08 -21.94
C PRO A 95 20.09 54.92 -21.46
N ARG A 96 20.81 54.20 -22.32
CA ARG A 96 22.23 53.82 -22.38
C ARG A 96 23.24 54.91 -21.94
N SER A 97 24.24 54.48 -21.18
CA SER A 97 25.62 54.98 -21.28
C SER A 97 26.60 53.79 -21.26
N SER A 98 27.74 53.92 -21.93
CA SER A 98 28.58 52.77 -22.33
C SER A 98 29.60 52.33 -21.27
N ALA A 99 29.37 51.18 -20.64
CA ALA A 99 30.42 50.42 -19.94
C ALA A 99 30.12 48.90 -20.03
N ARG A 100 31.07 48.10 -20.53
CA ARG A 100 30.98 46.63 -20.47
C ARG A 100 31.59 46.14 -19.15
N GLY A 101 30.73 45.97 -18.16
CA GLY A 101 31.00 45.27 -16.91
C GLY A 101 29.66 44.87 -16.30
N THR A 102 29.54 43.66 -15.78
CA THR A 102 28.29 43.18 -15.18
C THR A 102 27.95 44.01 -13.93
N PRO A 103 26.79 44.67 -13.86
CA PRO A 103 26.42 45.42 -12.67
C PRO A 103 26.11 44.42 -11.54
N VAL A 104 27.00 44.35 -10.54
CA VAL A 104 26.80 43.52 -9.35
C VAL A 104 25.58 44.04 -8.58
N ARG A 105 24.42 43.41 -8.83
CA ARG A 105 23.17 43.73 -8.16
C ARG A 105 23.16 43.12 -6.77
N GLN A 106 23.85 43.79 -5.84
CA GLN A 106 23.85 43.45 -4.42
C GLN A 106 22.41 43.27 -3.92
N ARG A 107 22.14 42.17 -3.22
CA ARG A 107 20.85 41.97 -2.57
C ARG A 107 20.71 42.90 -1.33
N PRO A 108 19.50 43.37 -0.97
CA PRO A 108 19.27 44.17 0.22
C PRO A 108 19.60 43.45 1.55
N ASP A 109 19.66 42.11 1.53
CA ASP A 109 19.98 41.19 2.63
C ASP A 109 21.24 41.63 3.41
N LEU A 110 22.20 42.27 2.73
CA LEU A 110 23.41 42.84 3.33
C LEU A 110 23.17 44.26 3.88
N GLY A 111 22.35 44.33 4.93
CA GLY A 111 22.24 45.51 5.78
C GLY A 111 23.56 45.85 6.49
N SER A 112 24.37 46.72 5.88
CA SER A 112 25.55 47.42 6.43
C SER A 112 26.22 46.73 7.63
N VAL A 113 27.07 45.72 7.38
CA VAL A 113 27.78 44.98 8.42
C VAL A 113 28.70 45.90 9.24
N ARG A 114 28.22 46.36 10.40
CA ARG A 114 29.05 46.87 11.49
C ARG A 114 29.86 45.70 12.07
N LYS A 115 30.95 45.35 11.39
CA LYS A 115 31.97 44.34 11.76
C LYS A 115 31.43 43.25 12.70
N ALA A 116 30.71 42.27 12.15
CA ALA A 116 30.72 40.94 12.74
C ALA A 116 32.19 40.53 12.89
N ARG A 117 32.59 40.06 14.07
CA ARG A 117 33.99 39.68 14.32
C ARG A 117 34.32 38.39 13.58
N GLN A 118 34.81 38.54 12.36
CA GLN A 118 35.79 37.61 11.81
C GLN A 118 36.95 37.51 12.83
N VAL A 119 37.40 36.28 13.10
CA VAL A 119 38.51 36.02 14.02
C VAL A 119 39.59 35.32 13.21
N ASP A 120 40.67 36.04 12.97
CA ASP A 120 41.82 35.55 12.21
C ASP A 120 42.57 34.51 13.03
N LEU A 121 42.56 33.25 12.58
CA LEU A 121 43.34 32.17 13.18
C LEU A 121 44.81 32.28 12.77
N HIS A 122 45.52 33.23 13.36
CA HIS A 122 46.97 33.21 13.42
C HIS A 122 47.40 32.03 14.31
N SER A 123 47.97 31.00 13.69
CA SER A 123 48.66 29.90 14.39
C SER A 123 50.12 30.29 14.61
N ASP A 124 50.49 30.63 15.85
CA ASP A 124 51.90 30.75 16.23
C ASP A 124 52.59 29.38 16.13
N GLY A 125 53.54 29.27 15.21
CA GLY A 125 54.40 28.11 15.02
C GLY A 125 55.76 28.59 14.51
N LEU A 126 56.83 28.21 15.21
CA LEU A 126 58.18 28.67 14.90
C LEU A 126 58.73 28.06 13.60
N ALA A 127 59.63 28.81 12.96
CA ALA A 127 60.04 28.61 11.58
C ALA A 127 61.02 27.43 11.35
N GLU A 128 61.03 26.95 10.11
CA GLU A 128 62.24 26.56 9.39
C GLU A 128 62.10 26.96 7.91
N ASP A 129 63.16 27.49 7.30
CA ASP A 129 63.11 28.19 6.01
C ASP A 129 63.20 27.25 4.79
N THR A 130 62.26 27.37 3.85
CA THR A 130 62.49 27.05 2.42
C THR A 130 61.75 28.04 1.51
N VAL A 131 62.40 28.44 0.41
CA VAL A 131 61.93 29.54 -0.46
C VAL A 131 60.97 29.03 -1.54
N ALA A 132 59.72 29.51 -1.53
CA ALA A 132 58.76 29.29 -2.61
C ALA A 132 57.76 30.46 -2.78
N THR A 133 57.86 31.15 -3.94
CA THR A 133 56.86 32.00 -4.63
C THR A 133 55.64 32.56 -3.86
N GLU A 134 55.54 33.89 -3.82
CA GLU A 134 54.53 34.72 -3.11
C GLU A 134 53.08 34.69 -3.67
N GLN A 135 52.56 33.54 -4.12
CA GLN A 135 51.23 33.44 -4.75
C GLN A 135 50.37 32.28 -4.23
N SER A 136 50.12 32.19 -2.91
CA SER A 136 49.05 31.32 -2.35
C SER A 136 48.58 31.66 -0.91
N LEU A 137 48.65 32.92 -0.46
CA LEU A 137 48.04 33.36 0.80
C LEU A 137 46.60 33.87 0.61
N GLY A 138 45.75 33.04 0.01
CA GLY A 138 44.31 33.23 0.03
C GLY A 138 43.79 33.06 1.46
N GLN A 139 43.32 34.15 2.09
CA GLN A 139 42.80 34.13 3.45
C GLN A 139 41.65 33.11 3.57
N LYS A 140 41.80 32.14 4.47
CA LYS A 140 40.80 31.10 4.71
C LYS A 140 39.60 31.68 5.47
N LEU A 141 38.71 32.33 4.73
CA LEU A 141 37.41 32.77 5.21
C LEU A 141 36.56 31.54 5.57
N VAL A 142 36.20 31.46 6.85
CA VAL A 142 35.41 30.39 7.46
C VAL A 142 34.22 31.02 8.18
N ILE A 143 33.07 30.35 8.20
CA ILE A 143 31.85 30.87 8.84
C ILE A 143 31.96 30.72 10.37
N TRP A 144 31.46 31.72 11.12
CA TRP A 144 31.58 31.72 12.57
C TRP A 144 30.76 30.59 13.21
N GLY A 145 31.46 29.60 13.77
CA GLY A 145 30.87 28.43 14.43
C GLY A 145 31.01 27.13 13.64
N THR A 146 31.54 27.18 12.42
CA THR A 146 31.80 26.00 11.56
C THR A 146 33.27 25.96 11.12
N ASP A 147 33.69 24.89 10.43
CA ASP A 147 35.01 24.79 9.78
C ASP A 147 34.92 25.01 8.25
N VAL A 148 33.75 25.44 7.78
CA VAL A 148 33.36 25.44 6.36
C VAL A 148 33.85 26.70 5.65
N ASN A 149 34.56 26.51 4.53
CA ASN A 149 34.91 27.57 3.58
C ASN A 149 34.10 27.37 2.29
N VAL A 150 33.10 28.24 2.11
CA VAL A 150 32.15 28.23 0.98
C VAL A 150 32.84 28.04 -0.37
N ALA A 151 33.92 28.77 -0.65
CA ALA A 151 34.61 28.69 -1.94
C ALA A 151 35.23 27.31 -2.18
N SER A 152 35.91 26.75 -1.18
CA SER A 152 36.50 25.41 -1.27
C SER A 152 35.43 24.31 -1.39
N CYS A 153 34.29 24.44 -0.72
CA CYS A 153 33.21 23.46 -0.81
C CYS A 153 32.52 23.51 -2.18
N LYS A 154 32.28 24.72 -2.70
CA LYS A 154 31.74 24.99 -4.03
C LYS A 154 32.58 24.36 -5.14
N GLU A 155 33.89 24.62 -5.16
CA GLU A 155 34.79 24.05 -6.18
C GLU A 155 34.83 22.52 -6.15
N ARG A 156 34.81 21.91 -4.96
CA ARG A 156 34.81 20.44 -4.82
C ARG A 156 33.51 19.85 -5.37
N PHE A 157 32.37 20.48 -5.10
CA PHE A 157 31.08 20.06 -5.63
C PHE A 157 30.98 20.27 -7.15
N GLN A 158 31.53 21.36 -7.69
CA GLN A 158 31.64 21.56 -9.15
C GLN A 158 32.49 20.46 -9.80
N ARG A 159 33.65 20.11 -9.19
CA ARG A 159 34.50 19.00 -9.63
C ARG A 159 33.81 17.64 -9.51
N PHE A 160 32.97 17.43 -8.51
CA PHE A 160 32.12 16.22 -8.37
C PHE A 160 31.12 16.12 -9.53
N LEU A 161 30.28 17.14 -9.74
CA LEU A 161 29.29 17.17 -10.82
C LEU A 161 29.91 16.98 -12.22
N GLN A 162 31.14 17.47 -12.44
CA GLN A 162 31.89 17.35 -13.70
C GLN A 162 32.64 16.03 -13.88
N ARG A 163 32.91 15.24 -12.82
CA ARG A 163 33.80 14.07 -12.88
C ARG A 163 33.20 12.78 -12.33
N PHE A 164 32.01 12.83 -11.73
CA PHE A 164 31.37 11.64 -11.19
C PHE A 164 30.83 10.75 -12.31
N ILE A 165 31.59 9.70 -12.60
CA ILE A 165 31.16 8.51 -13.34
C ILE A 165 30.95 7.43 -12.27
N ASP A 166 29.82 6.72 -12.33
CA ASP A 166 29.46 5.70 -11.35
C ASP A 166 30.07 4.35 -11.75
N PRO A 167 30.89 3.69 -10.91
CA PRO A 167 31.49 2.39 -11.22
C PRO A 167 30.75 1.21 -10.56
N LEU A 168 29.57 1.45 -9.96
CA LEU A 168 28.81 0.46 -9.20
C LEU A 168 27.38 0.35 -9.76
N ASP A 169 27.26 -0.41 -10.85
CA ASP A 169 26.00 -0.69 -11.52
C ASP A 169 24.92 -1.17 -10.53
N LYS A 170 23.77 -0.51 -10.60
CA LYS A 170 22.50 -1.01 -10.07
C LYS A 170 21.49 -0.91 -11.20
N GLU A 171 21.33 -2.03 -11.90
CA GLU A 171 20.73 -2.21 -13.22
C GLU A 171 19.23 -1.78 -13.33
N ASP A 172 18.61 -1.34 -12.23
CA ASP A 172 17.22 -0.89 -12.14
C ASP A 172 17.01 0.66 -12.14
N GLU A 173 18.02 1.50 -11.87
CA GLU A 173 17.82 2.97 -11.70
C GLU A 173 18.25 3.85 -12.89
N ASP A 174 19.12 3.38 -13.78
CA ASP A 174 19.65 4.16 -14.92
C ASP A 174 19.71 3.34 -16.22
N ILE A 175 18.74 3.53 -17.11
CA ILE A 175 18.76 2.96 -18.47
C ILE A 175 18.57 4.10 -19.47
N GLY A 176 19.46 4.20 -20.46
CA GLY A 176 19.54 5.31 -21.42
C GLY A 176 20.50 6.44 -21.02
N LEU A 177 21.40 6.21 -20.04
CA LEU A 177 22.46 7.14 -19.66
C LEU A 177 23.81 6.60 -20.14
N ASP A 178 24.49 7.33 -21.04
CA ASP A 178 25.81 6.95 -21.56
C ASP A 178 26.84 6.93 -20.43
N LEU A 179 27.39 5.75 -20.12
CA LEU A 179 28.40 5.51 -19.06
C LEU A 179 29.70 6.32 -19.22
N ASN A 180 29.89 7.02 -20.35
CA ASN A 180 31.05 7.85 -20.65
C ASN A 180 30.83 9.36 -20.39
N GLU A 181 29.61 9.85 -20.18
CA GLU A 181 29.35 11.21 -19.70
C GLU A 181 28.98 11.17 -18.20
N PRO A 182 29.48 12.07 -17.34
CA PRO A 182 29.13 12.08 -15.92
C PRO A 182 27.62 12.17 -15.67
N ARG A 183 27.10 11.25 -14.85
CA ARG A 183 25.67 11.02 -14.55
C ARG A 183 24.91 12.31 -14.21
N TYR A 184 25.51 13.21 -13.43
CA TYR A 184 24.90 14.48 -13.05
C TYR A 184 24.80 15.50 -14.19
N MET A 185 25.68 15.45 -15.19
CA MET A 185 25.57 16.30 -16.38
C MET A 185 24.41 15.90 -17.28
N GLN A 186 24.13 14.59 -17.37
CA GLN A 186 22.95 14.07 -18.06
C GLN A 186 21.66 14.38 -17.30
N ARG A 187 21.66 14.26 -15.96
CA ARG A 187 20.50 14.73 -15.15
C ARG A 187 20.29 16.26 -15.27
N LEU A 188 21.34 17.06 -15.48
CA LEU A 188 21.21 18.49 -15.80
C LEU A 188 20.71 18.76 -17.24
N GLN A 189 21.01 17.89 -18.22
CA GLN A 189 20.36 17.92 -19.54
C GLN A 189 18.85 17.58 -19.41
N GLU A 190 18.52 16.52 -18.66
CA GLU A 190 17.14 16.08 -18.39
C GLU A 190 16.32 17.20 -17.72
N ILE A 191 16.87 17.84 -16.68
CA ILE A 191 16.29 19.03 -16.02
C ILE A 191 16.00 20.15 -17.03
N ASN A 192 16.89 20.43 -18.00
CA ASN A 192 16.67 21.46 -19.01
C ASN A 192 15.56 21.10 -20.01
N VAL A 193 15.41 19.81 -20.34
CA VAL A 193 14.38 19.32 -21.27
C VAL A 193 13.00 19.20 -20.61
N VAL A 194 12.94 18.79 -19.33
CA VAL A 194 11.70 18.63 -18.56
C VAL A 194 11.22 19.97 -17.97
N GLY A 195 12.14 20.87 -17.63
CA GLY A 195 11.85 22.18 -17.04
C GLY A 195 11.69 22.16 -15.50
N GLU A 196 11.89 21.02 -14.83
CA GLU A 196 11.82 20.90 -13.38
C GLU A 196 13.17 21.25 -12.71
N PRO A 197 13.26 22.32 -11.90
CA PRO A 197 14.53 22.86 -11.40
C PRO A 197 15.05 22.11 -10.14
N PHE A 198 15.00 20.78 -10.13
CA PHE A 198 15.29 19.97 -8.93
C PHE A 198 16.38 18.92 -9.20
N LEU A 199 17.55 19.07 -8.58
CA LEU A 199 18.66 18.12 -8.69
C LEU A 199 18.69 17.20 -7.46
N ASN A 200 18.11 16.01 -7.56
CA ASN A 200 18.24 14.97 -6.54
C ASN A 200 19.68 14.42 -6.55
N VAL A 201 20.35 14.42 -5.38
CA VAL A 201 21.76 13.98 -5.24
C VAL A 201 21.87 12.93 -4.14
N ASN A 202 22.32 11.72 -4.50
CA ASN A 202 22.59 10.67 -3.52
C ASN A 202 23.87 11.00 -2.74
N CYS A 203 23.77 11.08 -1.41
CA CYS A 203 24.91 11.41 -0.55
C CYS A 203 25.98 10.30 -0.54
N ASP A 204 25.66 9.05 -0.86
CA ASP A 204 26.67 7.98 -1.02
C ASP A 204 27.62 8.25 -2.20
N HIS A 205 27.15 8.88 -3.28
CA HIS A 205 27.99 9.26 -4.43
C HIS A 205 28.97 10.37 -4.00
N LEU A 206 28.52 11.35 -3.22
CA LEU A 206 29.38 12.37 -2.63
C LEU A 206 30.45 11.76 -1.72
N ARG A 207 30.08 10.74 -0.93
CA ARG A 207 30.99 10.02 -0.03
C ARG A 207 32.10 9.28 -0.79
N SER A 208 31.81 8.65 -1.93
CA SER A 208 32.81 7.93 -2.71
C SER A 208 33.83 8.85 -3.39
N PHE A 209 33.47 10.12 -3.64
CA PHE A 209 34.33 11.11 -4.29
C PHE A 209 35.12 12.00 -3.30
N ASP A 210 34.49 12.57 -2.27
CA ASP A 210 35.16 13.37 -1.24
C ASP A 210 34.47 13.25 0.13
N GLU A 211 35.01 12.39 1.00
CA GLU A 211 34.49 12.15 2.35
C GLU A 211 34.44 13.42 3.21
N ASN A 212 35.31 14.41 2.96
CA ASN A 212 35.33 15.65 3.73
C ASN A 212 34.08 16.50 3.44
N LEU A 213 33.67 16.57 2.16
CA LEU A 213 32.47 17.29 1.74
C LEU A 213 31.22 16.60 2.29
N TYR A 214 31.20 15.27 2.32
CA TYR A 214 30.14 14.47 2.94
C TYR A 214 30.02 14.71 4.46
N ARG A 215 31.14 14.77 5.18
CA ARG A 215 31.16 15.10 6.62
C ARG A 215 30.62 16.51 6.89
N GLN A 216 31.04 17.51 6.09
CA GLN A 216 30.55 18.88 6.21
C GLN A 216 29.05 18.99 5.90
N LEU A 217 28.54 18.25 4.91
CA LEU A 217 27.11 18.20 4.59
C LEU A 217 26.26 17.63 5.74
N ILE A 218 26.75 16.63 6.48
CA ILE A 218 26.01 16.05 7.62
C ILE A 218 26.02 16.99 8.83
N CYS A 219 27.15 17.61 9.15
CA CYS A 219 27.29 18.47 10.33
C CYS A 219 26.67 19.87 10.12
N TYR A 220 26.78 20.42 8.90
CA TYR A 220 26.38 21.78 8.56
C TYR A 220 25.52 21.87 7.28
N PRO A 221 24.43 21.09 7.15
CA PRO A 221 23.60 21.07 5.94
C PRO A 221 23.07 22.46 5.57
N GLN A 222 22.84 23.31 6.57
CA GLN A 222 22.34 24.67 6.43
C GLN A 222 23.31 25.63 5.72
N GLU A 223 24.63 25.38 5.79
CA GLU A 223 25.63 26.20 5.07
C GLU A 223 26.06 25.54 3.75
N VAL A 224 26.03 24.20 3.71
CA VAL A 224 26.50 23.42 2.55
C VAL A 224 25.47 23.32 1.43
N ILE A 225 24.17 23.12 1.72
CA ILE A 225 23.13 23.05 0.68
C ILE A 225 23.07 24.32 -0.18
N PRO A 226 23.05 25.54 0.39
CA PRO A 226 23.15 26.79 -0.39
C PRO A 226 24.40 26.88 -1.26
N THR A 227 25.51 26.29 -0.81
CA THR A 227 26.77 26.26 -1.56
C THR A 227 26.67 25.32 -2.77
N PHE A 228 25.90 24.23 -2.66
CA PHE A 228 25.59 23.32 -3.76
C PHE A 228 24.62 23.96 -4.77
N ASP A 229 23.59 24.68 -4.31
CA ASP A 229 22.68 25.43 -5.18
C ASP A 229 23.46 26.43 -6.06
N MET A 230 24.36 27.23 -5.45
CA MET A 230 25.21 28.17 -6.21
C MET A 230 26.10 27.46 -7.24
N ALA A 231 26.70 26.32 -6.87
CA ALA A 231 27.55 25.54 -7.76
C ALA A 231 26.80 24.90 -8.94
N ALA A 232 25.59 24.39 -8.70
CA ALA A 232 24.74 23.78 -9.72
C ALA A 232 24.20 24.83 -10.71
N ASN A 233 23.76 25.99 -10.21
CA ASN A 233 23.28 27.09 -11.07
C ASN A 233 24.42 27.66 -11.94
N GLU A 234 25.65 27.76 -11.45
CA GLU A 234 26.80 28.18 -12.30
C GLU A 234 27.10 27.17 -13.42
N ILE A 235 27.16 25.87 -13.12
CA ILE A 235 27.36 24.84 -14.16
C ILE A 235 26.24 24.86 -15.21
N PHE A 236 25.00 25.18 -14.80
CA PHE A 236 23.89 25.34 -15.72
C PHE A 236 24.08 26.57 -16.63
N PHE A 237 24.44 27.74 -16.08
CA PHE A 237 24.72 28.95 -16.90
C PHE A 237 25.92 28.78 -17.84
N ASP A 238 26.98 28.08 -17.41
CA ASP A 238 28.15 27.79 -18.25
C ASP A 238 27.81 26.89 -19.44
N ARG A 239 26.85 25.96 -19.28
CA ARG A 239 26.45 25.01 -20.34
C ARG A 239 25.31 25.52 -21.22
N TYR A 240 24.40 26.33 -20.67
CA TYR A 240 23.22 26.85 -21.36
C TYR A 240 23.00 28.35 -21.13
N PRO A 241 23.69 29.24 -21.88
CA PRO A 241 23.50 30.68 -21.77
C PRO A 241 22.13 31.16 -22.30
N ASP A 242 21.44 30.36 -23.11
CA ASP A 242 20.20 30.73 -23.81
C ASP A 242 18.91 30.31 -23.08
N SER A 243 18.95 29.33 -22.16
CA SER A 243 17.76 28.86 -21.44
C SER A 243 17.61 29.55 -20.07
N ILE A 244 16.78 30.59 -20.01
CA ILE A 244 16.48 31.31 -18.78
C ILE A 244 15.43 30.53 -17.98
N LEU A 245 15.85 29.77 -16.97
CA LEU A 245 14.95 29.22 -15.96
C LEU A 245 14.38 30.34 -15.09
N GLU A 246 13.07 30.36 -14.88
CA GLU A 246 12.41 31.33 -13.97
C GLU A 246 12.69 31.05 -12.48
N HIS A 247 13.09 29.80 -12.17
CA HIS A 247 13.36 29.30 -10.83
C HIS A 247 14.79 28.75 -10.75
N GLN A 248 15.47 29.01 -9.63
CA GLN A 248 16.85 28.55 -9.41
C GLN A 248 16.86 27.05 -9.10
N ILE A 249 17.87 26.33 -9.60
CA ILE A 249 18.02 24.89 -9.37
C ILE A 249 18.26 24.66 -7.87
N GLN A 250 17.45 23.78 -7.27
CA GLN A 250 17.56 23.37 -5.87
C GLN A 250 18.18 21.97 -5.77
N VAL A 251 19.22 21.82 -4.96
CA VAL A 251 19.89 20.54 -4.72
C VAL A 251 19.21 19.81 -3.56
N ARG A 252 18.73 18.59 -3.83
CA ARG A 252 18.03 17.72 -2.86
C ARG A 252 18.94 16.54 -2.46
N PRO A 253 19.81 16.71 -1.45
CA PRO A 253 20.60 15.61 -0.91
C PRO A 253 19.71 14.54 -0.25
N TYR A 254 19.82 13.29 -0.69
CA TYR A 254 19.08 12.16 -0.13
C TYR A 254 20.00 10.99 0.23
N ASN A 255 19.51 10.05 1.05
CA ASN A 255 20.24 8.84 1.46
C ASN A 255 21.60 9.13 2.14
N ALA A 256 21.58 9.77 3.32
CA ALA A 256 22.72 9.80 4.23
C ALA A 256 22.73 8.58 5.16
N LEU A 257 23.92 8.03 5.43
CA LEU A 257 24.14 6.78 6.18
C LEU A 257 23.75 6.84 7.68
N LYS A 258 23.44 8.04 8.21
CA LYS A 258 22.84 8.21 9.54
C LYS A 258 21.33 7.88 9.52
N THR A 259 20.99 6.67 9.08
CA THR A 259 19.63 6.14 9.21
C THR A 259 19.37 5.81 10.67
N ARG A 260 18.65 6.68 11.39
CA ARG A 260 18.33 6.50 12.81
C ARG A 260 16.87 6.13 13.00
N ASN A 261 16.59 5.03 13.71
CA ASN A 261 15.24 4.72 14.20
C ASN A 261 14.74 5.90 15.07
N MET A 262 13.43 6.18 15.07
CA MET A 262 12.84 7.34 15.76
C MET A 262 13.14 7.39 17.27
N ARG A 263 13.41 6.22 17.87
CA ARG A 263 13.81 6.05 19.28
C ARG A 263 15.23 6.50 19.60
N ASN A 264 16.12 6.50 18.60
CA ASN A 264 17.56 6.71 18.77
C ASN A 264 17.99 8.14 18.35
N LEU A 265 17.05 9.08 18.26
CA LEU A 265 17.31 10.50 18.00
C LEU A 265 17.91 11.14 19.25
N ASN A 266 19.22 11.38 19.22
CA ASN A 266 19.95 11.97 20.34
C ASN A 266 19.97 13.51 20.24
N PRO A 267 20.14 14.23 21.36
CA PRO A 267 20.33 15.69 21.32
C PRO A 267 21.65 16.13 20.66
N GLU A 268 22.55 15.18 20.35
CA GLU A 268 23.79 15.43 19.62
C GLU A 268 23.55 15.68 18.12
N ASP A 269 22.45 15.17 17.54
CA ASP A 269 22.15 15.28 16.10
C ASP A 269 21.28 16.51 15.76
N ILE A 270 21.10 17.45 16.70
CA ILE A 270 20.40 18.71 16.43
C ILE A 270 21.15 19.51 15.35
N ASP A 271 20.38 20.07 14.42
CA ASP A 271 20.81 20.79 13.21
C ASP A 271 21.62 19.95 12.19
N GLN A 272 21.79 18.64 12.42
CA GLN A 272 22.41 17.70 11.48
C GLN A 272 21.41 17.10 10.48
N LEU A 273 21.93 16.57 9.38
CA LEU A 273 21.16 15.82 8.38
C LEU A 273 20.90 14.37 8.85
N ILE A 274 19.64 13.97 8.94
CA ILE A 274 19.20 12.63 9.36
C ILE A 274 18.30 12.02 8.27
N THR A 275 18.36 10.69 8.13
CA THR A 275 17.37 9.92 7.37
C THR A 275 16.54 9.05 8.32
N ILE A 276 15.22 9.04 8.15
CA ILE A 276 14.30 8.20 8.94
C ILE A 276 13.29 7.49 8.03
N SER A 277 13.04 6.21 8.29
CA SER A 277 11.96 5.42 7.68
C SER A 277 10.65 5.61 8.46
N GLY A 278 9.50 5.58 7.78
CA GLY A 278 8.22 5.54 8.47
C GLY A 278 6.98 5.53 7.57
N MET A 279 5.82 5.42 8.20
CA MET A 279 4.50 5.53 7.56
C MET A 279 3.82 6.85 7.92
N VAL A 280 3.23 7.56 6.97
CA VAL A 280 2.50 8.81 7.28
C VAL A 280 1.13 8.48 7.87
N ILE A 281 0.84 8.99 9.08
CA ILE A 281 -0.49 8.88 9.71
C ILE A 281 -1.43 9.95 9.14
N ARG A 282 -0.94 11.19 9.05
CA ARG A 282 -1.72 12.35 8.62
C ARG A 282 -0.82 13.46 8.07
N SER A 283 -1.27 14.07 6.99
CA SER A 283 -0.91 15.43 6.57
C SER A 283 -1.82 16.46 7.26
N SER A 284 -1.43 17.73 7.24
CA SER A 284 -2.31 18.86 7.55
C SER A 284 -2.71 19.59 6.26
N GLN A 285 -3.66 20.52 6.36
CA GLN A 285 -3.86 21.53 5.32
C GLN A 285 -2.63 22.46 5.24
N LEU A 286 -2.49 23.18 4.12
CA LEU A 286 -1.41 24.15 3.91
C LEU A 286 -1.54 25.31 4.91
N ILE A 287 -0.41 25.69 5.49
CA ILE A 287 -0.28 26.82 6.42
C ILE A 287 0.64 27.86 5.73
N PRO A 288 0.15 29.07 5.41
CA PRO A 288 0.98 30.10 4.79
C PRO A 288 1.92 30.73 5.82
N GLU A 289 3.22 30.65 5.56
CA GLU A 289 4.30 31.29 6.33
C GLU A 289 4.79 32.54 5.56
N MET A 290 4.97 33.68 6.23
CA MET A 290 5.26 34.96 5.55
C MET A 290 6.74 35.10 5.18
N GLN A 291 7.04 35.64 3.98
CA GLN A 291 8.42 35.91 3.51
C GLN A 291 8.71 37.41 3.31
N GLU A 292 7.94 38.10 2.46
CA GLU A 292 8.03 39.56 2.28
C GLU A 292 6.86 40.25 3.01
N ALA A 293 7.15 41.17 3.94
CA ALA A 293 6.14 42.01 4.57
C ALA A 293 5.87 43.28 3.72
N PHE A 294 4.60 43.49 3.31
CA PHE A 294 4.18 44.67 2.55
C PHE A 294 3.59 45.75 3.46
N PHE A 295 4.35 46.82 3.71
CA PHE A 295 3.89 47.98 4.48
C PHE A 295 3.37 49.10 3.58
N ARG A 296 2.35 49.82 4.06
CA ARG A 296 1.80 51.04 3.44
C ARG A 296 1.63 52.14 4.48
N CYS A 297 2.12 53.33 4.18
CA CYS A 297 1.89 54.52 5.01
C CYS A 297 0.44 54.98 4.90
N GLN A 298 -0.22 55.24 6.04
CA GLN A 298 -1.60 55.75 6.06
C GLN A 298 -1.72 57.18 5.52
N VAL A 299 -0.72 58.04 5.75
CA VAL A 299 -0.77 59.48 5.42
C VAL A 299 -0.49 59.75 3.94
N CYS A 300 0.58 59.18 3.38
CA CYS A 300 1.01 59.46 2.01
C CYS A 300 0.84 58.29 1.04
N ALA A 301 0.20 57.19 1.46
CA ALA A 301 0.01 55.94 0.71
C ALA A 301 1.29 55.23 0.21
N PHE A 302 2.48 55.76 0.48
CA PHE A 302 3.77 55.18 0.07
C PHE A 302 3.96 53.77 0.60
N THR A 303 4.46 52.87 -0.24
CA THR A 303 4.56 51.43 0.04
C THR A 303 6.00 50.98 0.12
N THR A 304 6.33 50.17 1.13
CA THR A 304 7.65 49.54 1.28
C THR A 304 7.50 48.05 1.55
N ARG A 305 8.21 47.23 0.77
CA ARG A 305 8.46 45.83 1.09
C ARG A 305 9.65 45.74 2.05
N VAL A 306 9.58 44.80 2.99
CA VAL A 306 10.67 44.46 3.92
C VAL A 306 10.71 42.94 4.03
N GLU A 307 11.87 42.35 3.77
CA GLU A 307 12.11 40.91 3.89
C GLU A 307 12.32 40.53 5.37
N ILE A 308 11.98 39.29 5.74
CA ILE A 308 11.93 38.85 7.14
C ILE A 308 13.26 38.17 7.53
N ASP A 309 14.18 38.94 8.12
CA ASP A 309 15.41 38.38 8.71
C ASP A 309 15.09 37.58 10.00
N ARG A 310 15.51 36.31 10.02
CA ARG A 310 15.45 35.40 11.20
C ARG A 310 14.10 35.37 11.94
N GLY A 311 13.01 35.36 11.17
CA GLY A 311 11.65 35.33 11.71
C GLY A 311 11.20 36.62 12.40
N ARG A 312 11.95 37.73 12.26
CA ARG A 312 11.62 39.03 12.83
C ARG A 312 11.23 40.03 11.74
N ILE A 313 9.95 40.35 11.69
CA ILE A 313 9.44 41.43 10.83
C ILE A 313 9.89 42.77 11.42
N ALA A 314 10.87 43.42 10.79
CA ALA A 314 11.33 44.76 11.18
C ALA A 314 10.37 45.82 10.64
N GLU A 315 9.54 46.42 11.49
CA GLU A 315 8.64 47.50 11.05
C GLU A 315 9.41 48.80 10.71
N PRO A 316 9.18 49.41 9.53
CA PRO A 316 9.80 50.68 9.19
C PRO A 316 9.12 51.83 9.95
N SER A 317 9.72 52.22 11.09
CA SER A 317 9.17 53.22 12.02
C SER A 317 9.00 54.64 11.45
N VAL A 318 9.67 54.97 10.32
CA VAL A 318 9.59 56.26 9.62
C VAL A 318 9.26 56.05 8.15
N CYS A 319 8.30 56.79 7.61
CA CYS A 319 8.00 56.77 6.19
C CYS A 319 9.02 57.59 5.38
N LYS A 320 9.66 56.96 4.37
CA LYS A 320 10.65 57.60 3.48
C LYS A 320 10.17 58.83 2.70
N ASN A 321 8.85 59.06 2.60
CA ASN A 321 8.27 60.14 1.81
C ASN A 321 7.72 61.30 2.67
N CYS A 322 6.97 60.99 3.74
CA CYS A 322 6.34 62.02 4.59
C CYS A 322 6.97 62.18 5.97
N ASN A 323 8.04 61.44 6.28
CA ASN A 323 8.77 61.43 7.57
C ASN A 323 7.92 61.20 8.84
N THR A 324 6.64 60.83 8.69
CA THR A 324 5.72 60.61 9.82
C THR A 324 6.05 59.30 10.53
N THR A 325 6.37 59.39 11.82
CA THR A 325 6.66 58.25 12.70
C THR A 325 5.44 57.35 12.90
N HIS A 326 5.67 56.04 13.01
CA HIS A 326 4.65 55.00 13.27
C HIS A 326 3.42 55.04 12.35
N SER A 327 3.57 55.56 11.13
CA SER A 327 2.48 55.73 10.15
C SER A 327 2.27 54.53 9.21
N MET A 328 3.05 53.45 9.39
CA MET A 328 3.10 52.29 8.51
C MET A 328 2.18 51.16 8.99
N ALA A 329 1.28 50.71 8.13
CA ALA A 329 0.42 49.55 8.37
C ALA A 329 0.82 48.37 7.48
N LEU A 330 0.87 47.16 8.05
CA LEU A 330 1.10 45.92 7.31
C LEU A 330 -0.16 45.51 6.53
N ILE A 331 -0.02 45.20 5.23
CA ILE A 331 -1.11 44.68 4.38
C ILE A 331 -0.82 43.21 4.08
N HIS A 332 -1.42 42.33 4.88
CA HIS A 332 -1.34 40.87 4.73
C HIS A 332 -1.80 40.37 3.34
N ASN A 333 -2.74 41.05 2.69
CA ASN A 333 -3.19 40.70 1.32
C ASN A 333 -2.20 41.10 0.20
N ARG A 334 -1.00 41.60 0.55
CA ARG A 334 0.07 41.95 -0.41
C ARG A 334 1.48 41.52 0.02
N SER A 335 1.62 40.90 1.20
CA SER A 335 2.84 40.17 1.56
C SER A 335 2.99 38.91 0.72
N MET A 336 4.23 38.44 0.52
CA MET A 336 4.48 37.12 -0.04
C MET A 336 4.42 36.06 1.08
N PHE A 337 3.88 34.89 0.74
CA PHE A 337 3.81 33.74 1.63
C PHE A 337 4.41 32.52 0.92
N SER A 338 5.09 31.67 1.68
CA SER A 338 5.50 30.31 1.32
C SER A 338 4.60 29.29 2.00
N ASP A 339 4.35 28.17 1.33
CA ASP A 339 3.54 27.10 1.88
C ASP A 339 4.34 26.21 2.83
N LYS A 340 3.75 25.93 4.00
CA LYS A 340 4.26 25.01 5.02
C LYS A 340 3.18 23.97 5.33
N GLN A 341 3.54 22.69 5.35
CA GLN A 341 2.63 21.60 5.73
C GLN A 341 3.23 20.79 6.88
N MET A 342 2.44 20.50 7.91
CA MET A 342 2.87 19.62 8.99
C MET A 342 2.40 18.19 8.72
N ILE A 343 3.32 17.24 8.73
CA ILE A 343 3.03 15.82 8.54
C ILE A 343 3.42 15.04 9.81
N LYS A 344 2.63 14.06 10.23
CA LYS A 344 3.01 13.14 11.33
C LYS A 344 3.39 11.78 10.76
N LEU A 345 4.67 11.45 10.93
CA LEU A 345 5.27 10.18 10.54
C LEU A 345 5.29 9.22 11.74
N GLN A 346 5.05 7.93 11.48
CA GLN A 346 5.07 6.85 12.45
C GLN A 346 6.24 5.90 12.16
N GLU A 347 6.84 5.37 13.21
CA GLU A 347 7.87 4.32 13.09
C GLU A 347 7.33 3.10 12.32
N SER A 348 8.11 2.59 11.37
CA SER A 348 7.76 1.40 10.57
C SER A 348 7.61 0.18 11.48
N PRO A 349 6.59 -0.69 11.26
CA PRO A 349 6.34 -1.84 12.15
C PRO A 349 7.45 -2.89 12.13
N GLU A 350 8.28 -2.90 11.08
CA GLU A 350 9.45 -3.76 10.91
C GLU A 350 10.62 -3.34 11.84
N ASP A 351 10.68 -2.06 12.23
CA ASP A 351 11.78 -1.46 13.02
C ASP A 351 11.48 -1.40 14.54
N MET A 352 10.33 -1.94 14.98
CA MET A 352 9.84 -1.80 16.37
C MET A 352 10.33 -2.89 17.32
N PRO A 353 10.80 -2.53 18.54
CA PRO A 353 11.02 -3.51 19.60
C PRO A 353 9.70 -4.07 20.13
N ALA A 354 9.67 -5.39 20.38
CA ALA A 354 8.46 -6.10 20.76
C ALA A 354 7.77 -5.53 22.02
N GLY A 355 6.44 -5.38 21.95
CA GLY A 355 5.60 -4.99 23.08
C GLY A 355 5.52 -3.49 23.38
N GLN A 356 6.15 -2.63 22.57
CA GLN A 356 6.04 -1.17 22.71
C GLN A 356 5.17 -0.56 21.60
N THR A 357 4.52 0.57 21.92
CA THR A 357 3.78 1.35 20.92
C THR A 357 4.74 2.07 19.95
N PRO A 358 4.36 2.26 18.67
CA PRO A 358 5.12 3.08 17.74
C PRO A 358 5.22 4.52 18.22
N HIS A 359 6.37 5.16 18.00
CA HIS A 359 6.53 6.60 18.22
C HIS A 359 6.11 7.39 16.97
N THR A 360 5.77 8.66 17.15
CA THR A 360 5.38 9.58 16.06
C THR A 360 6.24 10.85 16.07
N VAL A 361 6.81 11.20 14.93
CA VAL A 361 7.61 12.43 14.74
C VAL A 361 6.82 13.43 13.91
N ALA A 362 6.95 14.72 14.25
CA ALA A 362 6.40 15.81 13.46
C ALA A 362 7.43 16.26 12.40
N LEU A 363 6.99 16.30 11.15
CA LEU A 363 7.74 16.81 10.00
C LEU A 363 7.13 18.15 9.56
N PHE A 364 7.96 19.03 9.00
CA PHE A 364 7.49 20.16 8.18
C PHE A 364 8.00 20.00 6.75
N ALA A 365 7.08 20.01 5.79
CA ALA A 365 7.35 20.17 4.38
C ALA A 365 7.17 21.64 3.98
N HIS A 366 7.97 22.08 3.01
CA HIS A 366 7.99 23.47 2.53
C HIS A 366 7.88 23.52 1.00
N ASN A 367 7.13 24.51 0.48
CA ASN A 367 6.97 24.78 -0.95
C ASN A 367 6.59 23.52 -1.75
N ASP A 368 7.34 23.15 -2.80
CA ASP A 368 7.07 21.98 -3.66
C ASP A 368 6.98 20.63 -2.89
N LEU A 369 7.58 20.50 -1.71
CA LEU A 369 7.49 19.24 -0.93
C LEU A 369 6.11 19.03 -0.26
N VAL A 370 5.22 20.02 -0.31
CA VAL A 370 3.86 19.95 0.23
C VAL A 370 2.99 19.01 -0.62
N ASP A 371 2.17 18.18 0.06
CA ASP A 371 1.20 17.23 -0.49
C ASP A 371 1.73 16.10 -1.42
N LYS A 372 3.04 16.06 -1.69
CA LYS A 372 3.73 14.96 -2.41
C LYS A 372 3.59 13.58 -1.73
N VAL A 373 3.27 13.54 -0.43
CA VAL A 373 3.13 12.32 0.38
C VAL A 373 1.75 12.25 1.02
N GLN A 374 1.05 11.13 0.80
CA GLN A 374 -0.32 10.94 1.24
C GLN A 374 -0.42 10.07 2.51
N PRO A 375 -1.50 10.16 3.30
CA PRO A 375 -1.70 9.31 4.47
C PRO A 375 -1.74 7.81 4.12
N GLY A 376 -0.87 7.04 4.77
CA GLY A 376 -0.65 5.61 4.49
C GLY A 376 0.63 5.30 3.72
N ASP A 377 1.24 6.28 3.05
CA ASP A 377 2.50 6.10 2.30
C ASP A 377 3.65 5.68 3.23
N ARG A 378 4.52 4.78 2.74
CA ARG A 378 5.80 4.40 3.37
C ARG A 378 6.92 5.25 2.77
N VAL A 379 7.47 6.17 3.55
CA VAL A 379 8.50 7.11 3.09
C VAL A 379 9.77 7.05 3.92
N ASN A 380 10.90 7.11 3.22
CA ASN A 380 12.19 7.46 3.79
C ASN A 380 12.33 8.99 3.67
N VAL A 381 12.31 9.65 4.82
CA VAL A 381 12.35 11.12 4.93
C VAL A 381 13.78 11.54 5.22
N THR A 382 14.29 12.51 4.46
CA THR A 382 15.62 13.08 4.64
C THR A 382 15.48 14.56 4.99
N GLY A 383 16.12 14.99 6.07
CA GLY A 383 15.84 16.32 6.64
C GLY A 383 16.72 16.70 7.82
N ILE A 384 16.53 17.93 8.30
CA ILE A 384 17.32 18.53 9.38
C ILE A 384 16.54 18.41 10.69
N TYR A 385 17.17 17.84 11.72
CA TYR A 385 16.53 17.70 13.04
C TYR A 385 16.60 19.01 13.83
N ARG A 386 15.45 19.60 14.15
CA ARG A 386 15.37 20.90 14.85
C ARG A 386 14.68 20.80 16.19
N ALA A 387 15.04 21.70 17.11
CA ALA A 387 14.46 21.83 18.43
C ALA A 387 14.00 23.28 18.68
N VAL A 388 12.68 23.51 18.81
CA VAL A 388 12.10 24.85 19.03
C VAL A 388 11.49 24.96 20.44
N PRO A 389 11.75 26.05 21.19
CA PRO A 389 11.26 26.19 22.57
C PRO A 389 9.76 26.50 22.64
N ILE A 390 9.01 25.73 23.42
CA ILE A 390 7.58 25.98 23.66
C ILE A 390 7.43 27.07 24.75
N ARG A 391 6.60 28.09 24.52
CA ARG A 391 6.24 29.09 25.56
C ARG A 391 5.36 28.46 26.66
N VAL A 392 5.55 28.85 27.92
CA VAL A 392 4.73 28.33 29.05
C VAL A 392 3.29 28.82 28.96
N ASN A 393 3.12 30.11 28.65
CA ASN A 393 1.84 30.78 28.39
C ASN A 393 2.03 31.71 27.18
N PRO A 394 1.12 31.77 26.19
CA PRO A 394 1.31 32.60 24.99
C PRO A 394 1.39 34.11 25.28
N ARG A 395 0.89 34.55 26.44
CA ARG A 395 0.94 35.95 26.90
C ARG A 395 2.28 36.37 27.57
N VAL A 396 3.18 35.43 27.84
CA VAL A 396 4.42 35.70 28.61
C VAL A 396 5.61 35.17 27.83
N SER A 397 6.73 35.89 27.84
CA SER A 397 7.97 35.50 27.15
C SER A 397 8.72 34.32 27.78
N SER A 398 8.17 33.69 28.83
CA SER A 398 8.79 32.56 29.50
C SER A 398 8.68 31.28 28.66
N VAL A 399 9.83 30.79 28.20
CA VAL A 399 9.98 29.50 27.50
C VAL A 399 10.12 28.34 28.49
N LYS A 400 9.72 27.14 28.06
CA LYS A 400 10.02 25.88 28.74
C LYS A 400 11.47 25.48 28.46
N SER A 401 12.09 24.80 29.42
CA SER A 401 13.39 24.14 29.25
C SER A 401 13.33 22.92 28.32
N VAL A 402 12.14 22.33 28.14
CA VAL A 402 11.90 21.24 27.19
C VAL A 402 11.48 21.83 25.84
N TYR A 403 12.32 21.59 24.83
CA TYR A 403 12.10 22.01 23.44
C TYR A 403 11.21 20.98 22.72
N ARG A 404 10.40 21.42 21.76
CA ARG A 404 9.69 20.53 20.83
C ARG A 404 10.59 20.22 19.64
N THR A 405 10.90 18.95 19.45
CA THR A 405 11.66 18.51 18.28
C THR A 405 10.74 18.23 17.08
N HIS A 406 11.29 18.46 15.89
CA HIS A 406 10.67 18.21 14.58
C HIS A 406 11.77 18.04 13.53
N ILE A 407 11.39 17.66 12.31
CA ILE A 407 12.33 17.55 11.18
C ILE A 407 11.82 18.44 10.04
N ASP A 408 12.66 19.34 9.57
CA ASP A 408 12.44 20.08 8.32
C ASP A 408 12.87 19.19 7.17
N VAL A 409 11.97 18.88 6.24
CA VAL A 409 12.22 17.90 5.17
C VAL A 409 12.88 18.57 3.96
N ILE A 410 13.93 17.92 3.44
CA ILE A 410 14.65 18.30 2.22
C ILE A 410 14.24 17.41 1.04
N HIS A 411 14.01 16.12 1.27
CA HIS A 411 13.58 15.18 0.23
C HIS A 411 12.83 13.97 0.82
N TYR A 412 11.82 13.49 0.07
CA TYR A 412 11.05 12.28 0.34
C TYR A 412 11.37 11.21 -0.71
N ARG A 413 11.81 10.02 -0.29
CA ARG A 413 11.86 8.82 -1.13
C ARG A 413 10.72 7.88 -0.72
N LYS A 414 9.81 7.54 -1.64
CA LYS A 414 8.80 6.49 -1.41
C LYS A 414 9.46 5.11 -1.47
N THR A 415 9.14 4.22 -0.53
CA THR A 415 9.83 2.94 -0.35
C THR A 415 8.88 1.76 -0.58
N ASP A 416 8.27 1.73 -1.76
CA ASP A 416 7.29 0.70 -2.16
C ASP A 416 7.91 -0.51 -2.88
N SER A 417 9.24 -0.65 -2.84
CA SER A 417 9.99 -1.75 -3.48
C SER A 417 9.66 -3.17 -2.99
N LYS A 418 8.76 -3.34 -2.01
CA LYS A 418 8.18 -4.62 -1.58
C LYS A 418 6.76 -4.90 -2.13
N ARG A 419 6.14 -3.95 -2.83
CA ARG A 419 4.75 -3.98 -3.33
C ARG A 419 4.70 -3.79 -4.85
N LEU A 420 3.55 -4.05 -5.48
CA LEU A 420 3.25 -3.59 -6.85
C LEU A 420 3.25 -2.05 -6.92
N HIS A 421 3.41 -1.50 -8.12
CA HIS A 421 3.35 -0.06 -8.34
C HIS A 421 1.94 0.54 -8.16
N GLY A 422 1.89 1.76 -7.63
CA GLY A 422 0.64 2.47 -7.31
C GLY A 422 0.01 3.08 -8.55
N VAL A 423 -1.33 3.13 -8.61
CA VAL A 423 -2.03 3.82 -9.72
C VAL A 423 -1.79 5.34 -9.68
N ASP A 424 -1.44 5.87 -8.52
CA ASP A 424 -1.06 7.27 -8.32
C ASP A 424 0.29 7.64 -9.01
N GLU A 425 1.03 6.64 -9.56
CA GLU A 425 2.17 6.83 -10.49
C GLU A 425 1.71 7.20 -11.94
N GLU A 426 0.44 7.57 -12.15
CA GLU A 426 -0.06 8.08 -13.45
C GLU A 426 0.65 9.36 -13.94
N THR A 427 1.28 10.13 -13.03
CA THR A 427 2.07 11.34 -13.35
C THR A 427 3.57 11.05 -13.42
N GLU A 428 4.12 10.32 -12.45
CA GLU A 428 5.46 9.72 -12.54
C GLU A 428 5.36 8.37 -13.25
N GLN A 429 4.89 8.39 -14.50
CA GLN A 429 4.97 7.24 -15.38
C GLN A 429 6.44 6.91 -15.57
N LYS A 430 6.91 5.90 -14.83
CA LYS A 430 8.17 5.22 -15.13
C LYS A 430 8.18 4.95 -16.62
N ARG A 431 9.15 5.51 -17.33
CA ARG A 431 9.45 5.13 -18.71
C ARG A 431 9.95 3.69 -18.65
N PHE A 432 9.01 2.72 -18.65
CA PHE A 432 9.33 1.31 -18.75
C PHE A 432 10.24 1.18 -19.97
N THR A 433 11.47 0.75 -19.71
CA THR A 433 12.53 0.80 -20.70
C THR A 433 12.15 -0.12 -21.85
N GLU A 434 12.48 0.26 -23.08
CA GLU A 434 11.94 -0.45 -24.25
C GLU A 434 12.34 -1.94 -24.21
N GLU A 435 13.52 -2.25 -23.67
CA GLU A 435 14.00 -3.58 -23.29
C GLU A 435 13.10 -4.31 -22.27
N ARG A 436 12.74 -3.70 -21.13
CA ARG A 436 11.80 -4.31 -20.16
C ARG A 436 10.42 -4.49 -20.81
N VAL A 437 9.95 -3.54 -21.61
CA VAL A 437 8.68 -3.66 -22.34
C VAL A 437 8.73 -4.80 -23.38
N GLU A 438 9.86 -5.01 -24.05
CA GLU A 438 10.07 -6.15 -24.94
C GLU A 438 10.08 -7.49 -24.18
N LEU A 439 10.76 -7.59 -23.03
CA LEU A 439 10.73 -8.77 -22.16
C LEU A 439 9.29 -9.09 -21.69
N LEU A 440 8.53 -8.08 -21.26
CA LEU A 440 7.11 -8.24 -20.89
C LEU A 440 6.26 -8.72 -22.09
N LYS A 441 6.48 -8.17 -23.29
CA LYS A 441 5.83 -8.58 -24.55
C LYS A 441 6.32 -9.94 -25.08
N GLU A 442 7.47 -10.45 -24.65
CA GLU A 442 7.92 -11.81 -24.95
C GLU A 442 7.28 -12.82 -23.99
N LEU A 443 7.17 -12.47 -22.70
CA LEU A 443 6.46 -13.26 -21.71
C LEU A 443 4.97 -13.41 -22.06
N SER A 444 4.30 -12.35 -22.51
CA SER A 444 2.87 -12.38 -22.86
C SER A 444 2.54 -13.26 -24.08
N LYS A 445 3.53 -13.57 -24.94
CA LYS A 445 3.38 -14.45 -26.11
C LYS A 445 3.43 -15.94 -25.76
N LYS A 446 3.87 -16.30 -24.54
CA LYS A 446 4.03 -17.70 -24.11
C LYS A 446 2.66 -18.22 -23.65
N ALA A 447 2.16 -19.30 -24.26
CA ALA A 447 0.81 -19.80 -24.00
C ALA A 447 0.57 -20.09 -22.50
N ASP A 448 1.59 -20.59 -21.82
CA ASP A 448 1.53 -21.01 -20.41
C ASP A 448 1.63 -19.83 -19.42
N ILE A 449 1.63 -18.57 -19.89
CA ILE A 449 1.84 -17.38 -19.06
C ILE A 449 0.83 -17.28 -17.90
N TYR A 450 -0.44 -17.60 -18.14
CA TYR A 450 -1.50 -17.59 -17.12
C TYR A 450 -1.22 -18.58 -15.98
N GLU A 451 -0.69 -19.76 -16.29
CA GLU A 451 -0.37 -20.80 -15.30
C GLU A 451 0.94 -20.47 -14.58
N ARG A 452 1.96 -20.00 -15.33
CA ARG A 452 3.26 -19.59 -14.76
C ARG A 452 3.12 -18.42 -13.79
N LEU A 453 2.32 -17.41 -14.12
CA LEU A 453 2.01 -16.29 -13.22
C LEU A 453 1.19 -16.74 -12.01
N ALA A 454 0.23 -17.65 -12.18
CA ALA A 454 -0.56 -18.20 -11.08
C ALA A 454 0.30 -19.04 -10.11
N LEU A 455 1.25 -19.83 -10.60
CA LEU A 455 2.21 -20.57 -9.76
C LEU A 455 3.15 -19.62 -9.01
N ALA A 456 3.73 -18.63 -9.71
CA ALA A 456 4.62 -17.63 -9.13
C ALA A 456 3.95 -16.76 -8.05
N LEU A 457 2.64 -16.52 -8.14
CA LEU A 457 1.89 -15.68 -7.18
C LEU A 457 1.98 -16.16 -5.73
N ALA A 458 2.19 -17.45 -5.46
CA ALA A 458 2.40 -17.97 -4.10
C ALA A 458 3.15 -19.32 -4.13
N PRO A 459 4.50 -19.34 -4.13
CA PRO A 459 5.28 -20.57 -4.24
C PRO A 459 5.12 -21.50 -3.01
N SER A 460 4.83 -20.95 -1.84
CA SER A 460 4.67 -21.69 -0.57
C SER A 460 3.28 -22.31 -0.34
N ILE A 461 2.36 -22.21 -1.30
CA ILE A 461 0.99 -22.74 -1.19
C ILE A 461 0.77 -23.81 -2.27
N TYR A 462 0.49 -25.03 -1.83
CA TYR A 462 0.41 -26.24 -2.67
C TYR A 462 -0.99 -26.47 -3.27
N GLU A 463 -1.07 -27.15 -4.43
CA GLU A 463 -2.26 -27.68 -5.15
C GLU A 463 -3.52 -26.77 -5.31
N HIS A 464 -3.48 -25.48 -4.96
CA HIS A 464 -4.63 -24.54 -5.06
C HIS A 464 -4.59 -23.63 -6.30
N GLU A 465 -4.33 -24.19 -7.48
CA GLU A 465 -4.09 -23.42 -8.72
C GLU A 465 -5.25 -22.53 -9.16
N ASP A 466 -6.48 -23.05 -9.23
CA ASP A 466 -7.64 -22.25 -9.66
C ASP A 466 -7.94 -21.06 -8.72
N ILE A 467 -7.56 -21.17 -7.44
CA ILE A 467 -7.66 -20.06 -6.48
C ILE A 467 -6.60 -19.00 -6.79
N LYS A 468 -5.35 -19.41 -7.07
CA LYS A 468 -4.28 -18.49 -7.50
C LYS A 468 -4.64 -17.81 -8.83
N LYS A 469 -5.18 -18.56 -9.80
CA LYS A 469 -5.71 -18.04 -11.08
C LYS A 469 -6.81 -17.00 -10.86
N GLY A 470 -7.77 -17.25 -9.97
CA GLY A 470 -8.79 -16.27 -9.59
C GLY A 470 -8.24 -14.98 -8.95
N ILE A 471 -7.26 -15.10 -8.06
CA ILE A 471 -6.59 -13.94 -7.42
C ILE A 471 -5.75 -13.17 -8.43
N LEU A 472 -5.08 -13.86 -9.36
CA LEU A 472 -4.34 -13.22 -10.44
C LEU A 472 -5.27 -12.33 -11.29
N LEU A 473 -6.45 -12.83 -11.67
CA LEU A 473 -7.48 -12.02 -12.34
C LEU A 473 -7.96 -10.83 -11.48
N GLN A 474 -8.02 -10.98 -10.16
CA GLN A 474 -8.35 -9.87 -9.24
C GLN A 474 -7.26 -8.78 -9.21
N LEU A 475 -5.97 -9.15 -9.32
CA LEU A 475 -4.86 -8.19 -9.39
C LEU A 475 -4.88 -7.34 -10.68
N PHE A 476 -5.23 -7.95 -11.82
CA PHE A 476 -5.38 -7.23 -13.10
C PHE A 476 -6.68 -6.40 -13.16
N GLY A 477 -7.79 -6.97 -12.67
CA GLY A 477 -9.13 -6.35 -12.68
C GLY A 477 -9.75 -6.15 -14.07
N GLY A 478 -11.06 -5.91 -14.13
CA GLY A 478 -11.76 -5.61 -15.39
C GLY A 478 -11.36 -4.27 -16.03
N SER A 479 -11.87 -3.97 -17.22
CA SER A 479 -11.65 -2.65 -17.86
C SER A 479 -12.53 -1.57 -17.22
N ARG A 480 -12.03 -0.33 -17.15
CA ARG A 480 -12.83 0.83 -16.74
C ARG A 480 -13.61 1.33 -17.96
N LYS A 481 -14.94 1.43 -17.83
CA LYS A 481 -15.85 1.83 -18.91
C LYS A 481 -16.73 3.00 -18.50
N ASP A 482 -16.36 4.19 -18.95
CA ASP A 482 -17.07 5.42 -18.64
C ASP A 482 -18.27 5.61 -19.56
N PHE A 483 -19.43 5.12 -19.12
CA PHE A 483 -20.71 5.20 -19.84
C PHE A 483 -21.39 6.58 -19.76
N THR A 484 -20.63 7.66 -19.48
CA THR A 484 -21.11 9.04 -19.25
C THR A 484 -22.06 9.55 -20.33
N HIS A 485 -21.75 9.27 -21.61
CA HIS A 485 -22.59 9.63 -22.77
C HIS A 485 -24.01 9.02 -22.75
N THR A 486 -24.23 7.96 -21.94
CA THR A 486 -25.56 7.31 -21.82
C THR A 486 -26.34 7.73 -20.57
N GLY A 487 -25.75 8.54 -19.69
CA GLY A 487 -26.33 8.88 -18.38
C GLY A 487 -26.45 7.71 -17.40
N ARG A 488 -26.07 6.49 -17.81
CA ARG A 488 -26.01 5.31 -16.94
C ARG A 488 -24.73 5.40 -16.11
N GLY A 489 -24.87 5.28 -14.80
CA GLY A 489 -23.77 5.47 -13.85
C GLY A 489 -22.64 4.45 -13.99
N ASN A 490 -21.52 4.74 -13.34
CA ASN A 490 -20.29 3.96 -13.40
C ASN A 490 -20.55 2.49 -13.02
N PHE A 491 -20.18 1.56 -13.90
CA PHE A 491 -20.22 0.13 -13.59
C PHE A 491 -18.96 -0.30 -12.85
N ARG A 492 -19.12 -1.15 -11.83
CA ARG A 492 -17.99 -1.78 -11.13
C ARG A 492 -17.14 -2.59 -12.12
N ALA A 493 -15.85 -2.26 -12.22
CA ALA A 493 -14.85 -3.02 -12.98
C ALA A 493 -14.12 -4.06 -12.12
N GLU A 494 -14.12 -3.87 -10.79
CA GLU A 494 -13.39 -4.69 -9.83
C GLU A 494 -14.09 -6.02 -9.51
N ILE A 495 -13.25 -7.04 -9.28
CA ILE A 495 -13.64 -8.42 -9.00
C ILE A 495 -13.63 -8.62 -7.48
N ASN A 496 -14.71 -9.19 -6.95
CA ASN A 496 -14.86 -9.53 -5.52
C ASN A 496 -14.84 -11.05 -5.33
N ILE A 497 -13.96 -11.53 -4.45
CA ILE A 497 -13.71 -12.96 -4.24
C ILE A 497 -13.99 -13.33 -2.77
N LEU A 498 -14.69 -14.45 -2.58
CA LEU A 498 -14.93 -15.07 -1.28
C LEU A 498 -14.28 -16.46 -1.23
N LEU A 499 -13.37 -16.67 -0.29
CA LEU A 499 -12.77 -17.96 0.02
C LEU A 499 -13.53 -18.59 1.19
N CYS A 500 -14.28 -19.67 0.96
CA CYS A 500 -15.02 -20.37 2.01
C CYS A 500 -14.51 -21.80 2.20
N GLY A 501 -14.40 -22.28 3.44
CA GLY A 501 -13.87 -23.61 3.68
C GLY A 501 -13.46 -23.92 5.12
N ASP A 502 -12.94 -25.12 5.34
CA ASP A 502 -12.54 -25.64 6.65
C ASP A 502 -11.33 -24.86 7.25
N PRO A 503 -11.18 -24.75 8.59
CA PRO A 503 -9.96 -24.23 9.21
C PRO A 503 -8.77 -25.16 8.94
N GLY A 504 -7.54 -24.63 8.99
CA GLY A 504 -6.32 -25.36 8.61
C GLY A 504 -5.99 -25.23 7.12
N THR A 505 -7.00 -25.16 6.24
CA THR A 505 -6.79 -24.71 4.85
C THR A 505 -6.28 -23.26 4.85
N SER A 506 -5.26 -22.95 4.05
CA SER A 506 -4.34 -21.80 4.27
C SER A 506 -4.88 -20.40 3.91
N LYS A 507 -6.18 -20.14 4.10
CA LYS A 507 -6.87 -18.90 3.67
C LYS A 507 -6.23 -17.63 4.23
N SER A 508 -6.03 -17.55 5.55
CA SER A 508 -5.48 -16.35 6.20
C SER A 508 -4.04 -16.06 5.76
N GLN A 509 -3.24 -17.11 5.52
CA GLN A 509 -1.88 -16.99 4.98
C GLN A 509 -1.89 -16.41 3.55
N LEU A 510 -2.82 -16.87 2.72
CA LEU A 510 -3.05 -16.36 1.37
C LEU A 510 -3.53 -14.89 1.40
N LEU A 511 -4.46 -14.53 2.29
CA LEU A 511 -4.87 -13.12 2.49
C LEU A 511 -3.68 -12.24 2.89
N GLN A 512 -2.87 -12.71 3.84
CA GLN A 512 -1.68 -11.98 4.32
C GLN A 512 -0.63 -11.83 3.20
N TYR A 513 -0.45 -12.84 2.35
CA TYR A 513 0.43 -12.76 1.19
C TYR A 513 -0.04 -11.69 0.19
N VAL A 514 -1.33 -11.71 -0.19
CA VAL A 514 -1.91 -10.71 -1.12
C VAL A 514 -1.82 -9.30 -0.53
N TYR A 515 -2.07 -9.13 0.78
CA TYR A 515 -1.89 -7.85 1.48
C TYR A 515 -0.44 -7.33 1.46
N ASN A 516 0.55 -8.23 1.49
CA ASN A 516 1.97 -7.85 1.37
C ASN A 516 2.31 -7.41 -0.06
N LEU A 517 1.82 -8.15 -1.07
CA LEU A 517 2.05 -7.87 -2.49
C LEU A 517 1.38 -6.56 -2.98
N VAL A 518 0.19 -6.23 -2.47
CA VAL A 518 -0.66 -5.17 -3.02
C VAL A 518 -0.39 -3.77 -2.41
N PRO A 519 -0.10 -2.73 -3.23
CA PRO A 519 -0.03 -1.34 -2.80
C PRO A 519 -1.40 -0.88 -2.35
N ARG A 520 -1.44 -0.07 -1.28
CA ARG A 520 -2.68 0.37 -0.62
C ARG A 520 -3.56 -0.81 -0.13
N GLY A 521 -3.04 -2.05 -0.13
CA GLY A 521 -3.71 -3.20 0.45
C GLY A 521 -3.93 -3.01 1.95
N GLN A 522 -5.09 -3.43 2.44
CA GLN A 522 -5.48 -3.32 3.85
C GLN A 522 -5.94 -4.69 4.39
N TYR A 523 -5.40 -5.12 5.52
CA TYR A 523 -5.77 -6.38 6.18
C TYR A 523 -6.65 -6.11 7.40
N THR A 524 -7.82 -6.75 7.44
CA THR A 524 -8.83 -6.54 8.49
C THR A 524 -9.39 -7.87 8.98
N SER A 525 -9.78 -7.93 10.26
CA SER A 525 -10.52 -9.05 10.83
C SER A 525 -11.95 -8.63 11.12
N GLY A 526 -12.93 -9.46 10.77
CA GLY A 526 -14.36 -9.21 10.93
C GLY A 526 -14.81 -8.98 12.37
N LYS A 527 -14.04 -9.46 13.37
CA LYS A 527 -14.25 -9.14 14.79
C LYS A 527 -13.56 -7.85 15.24
N GLY A 528 -12.35 -7.60 14.76
CA GLY A 528 -11.59 -6.40 15.13
C GLY A 528 -12.14 -5.12 14.48
N SER A 529 -12.86 -5.26 13.37
CA SER A 529 -13.26 -4.15 12.51
C SER A 529 -14.71 -3.74 12.75
N SER A 530 -14.91 -2.69 13.54
CA SER A 530 -16.23 -2.05 13.64
C SER A 530 -16.59 -1.32 12.34
N ALA A 531 -17.89 -1.03 12.14
CA ALA A 531 -18.34 -0.26 10.97
C ALA A 531 -17.65 1.10 10.89
N VAL A 532 -17.31 1.69 12.04
CA VAL A 532 -16.59 2.97 12.18
C VAL A 532 -15.14 2.86 11.69
N GLY A 533 -14.47 1.72 11.91
CA GLY A 533 -13.11 1.46 11.44
C GLY A 533 -13.02 1.05 9.97
N LEU A 534 -14.08 0.43 9.41
CA LEU A 534 -14.15 0.11 7.99
C LEU A 534 -14.47 1.33 7.10
N THR A 535 -15.33 2.23 7.58
CA THR A 535 -15.91 3.33 6.77
C THR A 535 -15.08 4.61 6.82
N ALA A 536 -15.52 5.60 7.61
CA ALA A 536 -14.77 6.76 8.04
C ALA A 536 -15.43 7.31 9.31
N TYR A 537 -14.65 7.99 10.14
CA TYR A 537 -15.07 8.46 11.45
C TYR A 537 -14.72 9.91 11.69
N VAL A 538 -15.58 10.62 12.42
CA VAL A 538 -15.38 12.04 12.71
C VAL A 538 -14.64 12.17 14.03
N MET A 539 -13.42 12.69 13.99
CA MET A 539 -12.62 13.04 15.16
C MET A 539 -12.61 14.56 15.33
N LYS A 540 -12.53 15.05 16.57
CA LYS A 540 -12.19 16.46 16.81
C LYS A 540 -10.67 16.59 16.91
N ASP A 541 -10.04 17.26 15.96
CA ASP A 541 -8.60 17.47 15.99
C ASP A 541 -8.23 18.45 17.14
N PRO A 542 -7.24 18.14 18.00
CA PRO A 542 -6.93 18.97 19.17
C PRO A 542 -6.28 20.32 18.82
N GLU A 543 -5.65 20.44 17.66
CA GLU A 543 -4.86 21.60 17.25
C GLU A 543 -5.75 22.67 16.61
N THR A 544 -6.48 22.32 15.55
CA THR A 544 -7.47 23.19 14.87
C THR A 544 -8.78 23.33 15.64
N ARG A 545 -9.10 22.38 16.54
CA ARG A 545 -10.40 22.19 17.22
C ARG A 545 -11.58 21.93 16.29
N GLN A 546 -11.33 21.68 15.00
CA GLN A 546 -12.36 21.37 14.01
C GLN A 546 -12.75 19.88 14.04
N LEU A 547 -13.90 19.56 13.45
CA LEU A 547 -14.31 18.18 13.21
C LEU A 547 -13.72 17.72 11.88
N VAL A 548 -12.77 16.77 11.94
CA VAL A 548 -12.12 16.18 10.77
C VAL A 548 -12.64 14.78 10.52
N LEU A 549 -12.86 14.43 9.26
CA LEU A 549 -13.21 13.08 8.84
C LEU A 549 -11.93 12.28 8.62
N GLN A 550 -11.75 11.19 9.35
CA GLN A 550 -10.63 10.25 9.16
C GLN A 550 -11.13 9.00 8.43
N THR A 551 -10.45 8.64 7.35
CA THR A 551 -10.75 7.51 6.49
C THR A 551 -10.51 6.18 7.19
N GLY A 552 -11.47 5.26 7.10
CA GLY A 552 -11.33 3.88 7.54
C GLY A 552 -10.73 2.98 6.45
N ALA A 553 -10.59 1.69 6.76
CA ALA A 553 -9.85 0.73 5.95
C ALA A 553 -10.32 0.62 4.48
N LEU A 554 -11.64 0.73 4.21
CA LEU A 554 -12.19 0.65 2.85
C LEU A 554 -11.90 1.90 2.02
N VAL A 555 -11.76 3.08 2.63
CA VAL A 555 -11.44 4.32 1.89
C VAL A 555 -9.92 4.44 1.68
N LEU A 556 -9.12 3.93 2.63
CA LEU A 556 -7.66 3.86 2.48
C LEU A 556 -7.21 2.88 1.37
N SER A 557 -8.00 1.83 1.09
CA SER A 557 -7.67 0.80 0.09
C SER A 557 -8.18 1.08 -1.34
N ASP A 558 -8.61 2.32 -1.63
CA ASP A 558 -9.07 2.74 -2.96
C ASP A 558 -8.05 2.39 -4.07
N ASN A 559 -8.54 1.77 -5.16
CA ASN A 559 -7.81 1.17 -6.28
C ASN A 559 -6.95 -0.09 -5.95
N GLY A 560 -6.97 -0.55 -4.70
CA GLY A 560 -6.29 -1.75 -4.20
C GLY A 560 -7.24 -2.85 -3.73
N ILE A 561 -6.74 -3.74 -2.86
CA ILE A 561 -7.50 -4.88 -2.30
C ILE A 561 -7.69 -4.72 -0.79
N CYS A 562 -8.94 -4.83 -0.33
CA CYS A 562 -9.28 -4.99 1.08
C CYS A 562 -9.41 -6.49 1.43
N CYS A 563 -8.47 -7.00 2.23
CA CYS A 563 -8.49 -8.35 2.76
C CYS A 563 -9.30 -8.40 4.06
N ILE A 564 -10.30 -9.29 4.13
CA ILE A 564 -11.18 -9.44 5.31
C ILE A 564 -11.21 -10.89 5.77
N ASP A 565 -10.57 -11.21 6.90
CA ASP A 565 -10.65 -12.52 7.55
C ASP A 565 -11.78 -12.59 8.59
N GLU A 566 -12.23 -13.80 8.95
CA GLU A 566 -13.40 -14.08 9.80
C GLU A 566 -14.69 -13.37 9.32
N PHE A 567 -14.97 -13.32 8.00
CA PHE A 567 -16.07 -12.55 7.41
C PHE A 567 -17.47 -12.88 7.98
N ASP A 568 -17.74 -14.13 8.35
CA ASP A 568 -19.01 -14.48 9.03
C ASP A 568 -19.12 -13.88 10.45
N LYS A 569 -18.01 -13.62 11.14
CA LYS A 569 -18.03 -13.11 12.52
C LYS A 569 -18.27 -11.58 12.58
N MET A 570 -18.62 -10.98 11.43
CA MET A 570 -18.98 -9.57 11.25
C MET A 570 -20.44 -9.26 11.66
N ASN A 571 -20.62 -8.21 12.46
CA ASN A 571 -21.92 -7.70 12.90
C ASN A 571 -22.78 -7.20 11.72
N GLU A 572 -24.10 -7.33 11.79
CA GLU A 572 -25.03 -6.95 10.70
C GLU A 572 -24.88 -5.48 10.24
N SER A 573 -24.60 -4.56 11.18
CA SER A 573 -24.32 -3.14 10.89
C SER A 573 -23.00 -2.86 10.15
N THR A 574 -22.11 -3.86 10.04
CA THR A 574 -20.94 -3.84 9.13
C THR A 574 -21.27 -4.47 7.79
N ARG A 575 -22.11 -5.52 7.77
CA ARG A 575 -22.59 -6.17 6.54
C ARG A 575 -23.44 -5.21 5.68
N SER A 576 -24.23 -4.32 6.31
CA SER A 576 -25.03 -3.30 5.61
C SER A 576 -24.18 -2.25 4.89
N VAL A 577 -23.04 -1.84 5.45
CA VAL A 577 -22.06 -0.96 4.79
C VAL A 577 -21.52 -1.62 3.51
N LEU A 578 -21.17 -2.90 3.60
CA LEU A 578 -20.62 -3.63 2.45
C LEU A 578 -21.66 -3.77 1.31
N HIS A 579 -22.96 -3.73 1.61
CA HIS A 579 -24.00 -3.67 0.58
C HIS A 579 -24.01 -2.35 -0.24
N GLU A 580 -23.46 -1.26 0.30
CA GLU A 580 -23.32 -0.01 -0.43
C GLU A 580 -22.04 -0.08 -1.30
N VAL A 581 -20.89 -0.28 -0.63
CA VAL A 581 -19.56 -0.29 -1.26
C VAL A 581 -19.45 -1.35 -2.37
N MET A 582 -19.97 -2.57 -2.18
CA MET A 582 -19.89 -3.63 -3.20
C MET A 582 -20.80 -3.39 -4.42
N GLU A 583 -21.85 -2.56 -4.34
CA GLU A 583 -22.67 -2.25 -5.53
C GLU A 583 -22.15 -1.01 -6.26
N GLN A 584 -21.88 0.06 -5.51
CA GLN A 584 -21.72 1.41 -6.04
C GLN A 584 -20.26 1.89 -6.04
N GLN A 585 -19.35 1.20 -5.34
CA GLN A 585 -17.98 1.67 -5.06
C GLN A 585 -17.93 3.07 -4.44
N THR A 586 -18.99 3.44 -3.72
CA THR A 586 -19.09 4.68 -2.94
C THR A 586 -19.64 4.40 -1.55
N LEU A 587 -19.42 5.36 -0.65
CA LEU A 587 -19.83 5.31 0.74
C LEU A 587 -20.42 6.68 1.13
N SER A 588 -21.72 6.73 1.38
CA SER A 588 -22.41 7.93 1.86
C SER A 588 -22.30 8.07 3.38
N ILE A 589 -21.95 9.28 3.84
CA ILE A 589 -21.85 9.61 5.26
C ILE A 589 -22.58 10.93 5.52
N ALA A 590 -23.62 10.86 6.36
CA ALA A 590 -24.25 12.01 6.97
C ALA A 590 -24.05 11.95 8.50
N LYS A 591 -22.98 12.57 9.01
CA LYS A 591 -22.60 12.54 10.45
C LYS A 591 -22.06 13.89 10.90
N ALA A 592 -22.50 14.34 12.08
CA ALA A 592 -21.99 15.55 12.76
C ALA A 592 -21.98 16.84 11.90
N GLY A 593 -22.94 16.99 10.98
CA GLY A 593 -23.03 18.12 10.05
C GLY A 593 -22.24 17.96 8.75
N ILE A 594 -21.36 16.96 8.66
CA ILE A 594 -20.68 16.58 7.42
C ILE A 594 -21.61 15.64 6.64
N ILE A 595 -21.97 16.05 5.43
CA ILE A 595 -22.65 15.21 4.43
C ILE A 595 -21.69 15.06 3.26
N CYS A 596 -21.18 13.86 3.04
CA CYS A 596 -20.24 13.55 1.96
C CYS A 596 -20.51 12.16 1.38
N GLN A 597 -20.14 11.98 0.11
CA GLN A 597 -20.06 10.67 -0.54
C GLN A 597 -18.58 10.45 -0.86
N LEU A 598 -17.96 9.48 -0.17
CA LEU A 598 -16.59 9.08 -0.44
C LEU A 598 -16.58 8.01 -1.53
N ASN A 599 -15.57 8.02 -2.38
CA ASN A 599 -15.30 6.88 -3.27
C ASN A 599 -14.58 5.78 -2.47
N ALA A 600 -14.89 4.53 -2.77
CA ALA A 600 -14.29 3.33 -2.20
C ALA A 600 -14.28 2.24 -3.29
N ARG A 601 -13.44 2.45 -4.30
CA ARG A 601 -13.18 1.56 -5.43
C ARG A 601 -12.20 0.48 -4.98
N THR A 602 -12.70 -0.44 -4.16
CA THR A 602 -11.90 -1.51 -3.57
C THR A 602 -12.37 -2.89 -4.01
N SER A 603 -11.44 -3.70 -4.51
CA SER A 603 -11.64 -5.15 -4.63
C SER A 603 -11.65 -5.79 -3.23
N ILE A 604 -12.70 -6.54 -2.90
CA ILE A 604 -12.78 -7.28 -1.64
C ILE A 604 -12.29 -8.71 -1.86
N LEU A 605 -11.35 -9.13 -1.03
CA LEU A 605 -10.91 -10.52 -0.89
C LEU A 605 -11.24 -10.99 0.53
N ALA A 606 -12.33 -11.75 0.67
CA ALA A 606 -12.86 -12.17 1.97
C ALA A 606 -12.58 -13.65 2.24
N ALA A 607 -12.27 -14.00 3.49
CA ALA A 607 -12.23 -15.38 3.98
C ALA A 607 -13.39 -15.66 4.95
N ALA A 608 -14.08 -16.77 4.74
CA ALA A 608 -15.14 -17.29 5.58
C ALA A 608 -14.87 -18.76 5.95
N ASN A 609 -15.37 -19.18 7.10
CA ASN A 609 -15.40 -20.57 7.52
C ASN A 609 -16.87 -20.98 7.69
N PRO A 610 -17.25 -22.25 7.45
CA PRO A 610 -18.64 -22.69 7.58
C PRO A 610 -19.10 -22.64 9.05
N ILE A 611 -20.42 -22.56 9.27
CA ILE A 611 -21.02 -22.34 10.60
C ILE A 611 -20.66 -23.42 11.64
N GLU A 612 -20.49 -24.68 11.22
CA GLU A 612 -20.07 -25.80 12.08
C GLU A 612 -18.54 -25.94 12.18
N SER A 613 -17.78 -24.96 11.68
CA SER A 613 -16.32 -24.97 11.44
C SER A 613 -15.83 -26.03 10.44
N GLN A 614 -16.36 -27.25 10.47
CA GLN A 614 -16.20 -28.24 9.42
C GLN A 614 -17.37 -28.15 8.42
N TRP A 615 -17.09 -28.36 7.14
CA TRP A 615 -18.10 -28.53 6.10
C TRP A 615 -18.95 -29.79 6.33
N ASN A 616 -20.25 -29.62 6.43
CA ASN A 616 -21.20 -30.71 6.61
C ASN A 616 -21.81 -31.11 5.25
N PRO A 617 -21.42 -32.24 4.64
CA PRO A 617 -21.90 -32.62 3.31
C PRO A 617 -23.40 -32.98 3.28
N LYS A 618 -24.08 -33.10 4.43
CA LYS A 618 -25.53 -33.40 4.49
C LYS A 618 -26.40 -32.14 4.37
N LYS A 619 -25.81 -30.95 4.36
CA LYS A 619 -26.50 -29.65 4.23
C LYS A 619 -26.22 -29.03 2.86
N THR A 620 -27.08 -28.10 2.44
CA THR A 620 -26.83 -27.34 1.20
C THR A 620 -25.68 -26.35 1.38
N THR A 621 -25.07 -25.94 0.27
CA THR A 621 -23.96 -24.95 0.27
C THR A 621 -24.37 -23.63 0.92
N ILE A 622 -25.61 -23.19 0.72
CA ILE A 622 -26.15 -21.94 1.26
C ILE A 622 -26.29 -22.01 2.80
N GLU A 623 -26.81 -23.12 3.33
CA GLU A 623 -27.00 -23.33 4.78
C GLU A 623 -25.68 -23.46 5.54
N ASN A 624 -24.63 -24.03 4.92
CA ASN A 624 -23.31 -24.12 5.53
C ASN A 624 -22.60 -22.76 5.66
N ILE A 625 -22.93 -21.80 4.79
CA ILE A 625 -22.25 -20.49 4.68
C ILE A 625 -22.98 -19.39 5.47
N GLN A 626 -24.28 -19.52 5.73
CA GLN A 626 -25.07 -18.62 6.60
C GLN A 626 -25.03 -17.11 6.20
N LEU A 627 -24.76 -16.82 4.91
CA LEU A 627 -24.82 -15.46 4.35
C LEU A 627 -26.09 -15.26 3.52
N PRO A 628 -26.72 -14.06 3.55
CA PRO A 628 -27.91 -13.79 2.76
C PRO A 628 -27.59 -13.73 1.26
N HIS A 629 -28.52 -14.19 0.42
CA HIS A 629 -28.40 -14.17 -1.05
C HIS A 629 -28.09 -12.78 -1.62
N THR A 630 -28.55 -11.71 -0.95
CA THR A 630 -28.26 -10.31 -1.30
C THR A 630 -26.79 -9.92 -1.15
N LEU A 631 -26.01 -10.67 -0.37
CA LEU A 631 -24.56 -10.51 -0.20
C LEU A 631 -23.79 -11.47 -1.12
N LEU A 632 -24.17 -12.76 -1.13
CA LEU A 632 -23.53 -13.79 -1.95
C LEU A 632 -23.54 -13.43 -3.45
N SER A 633 -24.64 -12.86 -3.95
CA SER A 633 -24.78 -12.43 -5.36
C SER A 633 -23.97 -11.18 -5.75
N ARG A 634 -23.06 -10.69 -4.89
CA ARG A 634 -22.18 -9.53 -5.16
C ARG A 634 -20.71 -9.90 -5.29
N PHE A 635 -20.33 -11.08 -4.80
CA PHE A 635 -19.06 -11.72 -5.10
C PHE A 635 -19.15 -12.33 -6.51
N ASP A 636 -18.11 -12.14 -7.32
CA ASP A 636 -18.03 -12.66 -8.69
C ASP A 636 -17.56 -14.13 -8.70
N LEU A 637 -16.70 -14.48 -7.74
CA LEU A 637 -16.21 -15.84 -7.47
C LEU A 637 -16.36 -16.19 -5.98
N ILE A 638 -16.83 -17.40 -5.71
CA ILE A 638 -16.91 -18.00 -4.37
C ILE A 638 -16.20 -19.35 -4.47
N PHE A 639 -15.00 -19.47 -3.90
CA PHE A 639 -14.21 -20.70 -3.93
C PHE A 639 -14.51 -21.57 -2.71
N LEU A 640 -14.86 -22.84 -2.95
CA LEU A 640 -15.12 -23.84 -1.90
C LEU A 640 -13.87 -24.70 -1.60
N MET A 641 -13.09 -24.27 -0.62
CA MET A 641 -11.93 -24.96 -0.06
C MET A 641 -12.39 -26.03 0.94
N LEU A 642 -12.60 -27.25 0.44
CA LEU A 642 -12.91 -28.43 1.25
C LEU A 642 -11.62 -29.17 1.53
N ASP A 643 -11.46 -29.72 2.74
CA ASP A 643 -10.30 -30.49 3.16
C ASP A 643 -10.54 -32.02 2.96
N PRO A 644 -10.00 -32.65 1.90
CA PRO A 644 -10.15 -34.09 1.70
C PRO A 644 -9.15 -34.84 2.59
N ARG A 645 -9.67 -35.62 3.54
CA ARG A 645 -8.86 -36.49 4.39
C ARG A 645 -8.35 -37.71 3.61
N ASP A 646 -7.30 -37.49 2.82
CA ASP A 646 -6.65 -38.48 1.95
C ASP A 646 -5.14 -38.52 2.22
N GLU A 647 -4.65 -39.70 2.62
CA GLU A 647 -3.23 -39.96 2.88
C GLU A 647 -2.33 -39.63 1.67
N ALA A 648 -2.86 -39.73 0.44
CA ALA A 648 -2.10 -39.38 -0.76
C ALA A 648 -1.88 -37.87 -0.89
N TYR A 649 -2.87 -37.04 -0.54
CA TYR A 649 -2.78 -35.58 -0.52
C TYR A 649 -1.88 -35.11 0.63
N ASP A 650 -2.15 -35.58 1.85
CA ASP A 650 -1.37 -35.26 3.06
C ASP A 650 0.12 -35.56 2.86
N ARG A 651 0.45 -36.69 2.23
CA ARG A 651 1.84 -37.09 1.95
C ARG A 651 2.52 -36.26 0.86
N ARG A 652 1.79 -35.58 -0.02
CA ARG A 652 2.35 -34.57 -0.95
C ARG A 652 2.56 -33.24 -0.22
N LEU A 653 1.53 -32.75 0.46
CA LEU A 653 1.57 -31.51 1.23
C LEU A 653 2.69 -31.53 2.27
N ALA A 654 2.83 -32.61 3.04
CA ALA A 654 3.91 -32.77 4.01
C ALA A 654 5.30 -32.78 3.37
N ARG A 655 5.47 -33.41 2.19
CA ARG A 655 6.75 -33.37 1.46
C ARG A 655 7.08 -31.95 1.00
N HIS A 656 6.11 -31.23 0.43
CA HIS A 656 6.30 -29.87 -0.05
C HIS A 656 6.60 -28.89 1.11
N LEU A 657 5.83 -28.94 2.20
CA LEU A 657 6.08 -28.13 3.40
C LEU A 657 7.47 -28.43 4.00
N VAL A 658 7.89 -29.69 4.04
CA VAL A 658 9.24 -30.06 4.48
C VAL A 658 10.32 -29.56 3.50
N SER A 659 10.12 -29.63 2.18
CA SER A 659 11.11 -29.09 1.22
C SER A 659 11.31 -27.59 1.37
N LEU A 660 10.26 -26.80 1.67
CA LEU A 660 10.39 -25.36 1.94
C LEU A 660 11.29 -25.03 3.14
N TYR A 661 11.45 -25.94 4.12
CA TYR A 661 12.38 -25.77 5.25
C TYR A 661 13.80 -26.32 4.98
N TYR A 662 14.01 -27.06 3.88
CA TYR A 662 15.31 -27.63 3.50
C TYR A 662 15.94 -26.97 2.26
N GLN A 663 15.15 -26.27 1.44
CA GLN A 663 15.60 -25.59 0.22
C GLN A 663 16.21 -24.23 0.57
N THR A 664 17.45 -24.00 0.13
CA THR A 664 18.14 -22.70 0.27
C THR A 664 17.54 -21.67 -0.69
N GLU A 665 17.55 -20.39 -0.32
CA GLU A 665 16.91 -19.30 -1.09
C GLU A 665 17.34 -19.27 -2.56
N GLU A 666 18.63 -19.46 -2.83
CA GLU A 666 19.24 -19.61 -4.17
C GLU A 666 18.49 -20.58 -5.10
N LYS A 667 17.91 -21.66 -4.56
CA LYS A 667 17.17 -22.67 -5.33
C LYS A 667 15.69 -22.38 -5.49
N MET A 668 15.15 -21.38 -4.80
CA MET A 668 13.83 -20.84 -5.13
C MET A 668 13.96 -19.87 -6.32
N GLU A 669 15.05 -19.11 -6.38
CA GLU A 669 15.33 -18.13 -7.43
C GLU A 669 15.53 -18.78 -8.81
N GLU A 670 16.09 -20.00 -8.89
CA GLU A 670 16.19 -20.76 -10.15
C GLU A 670 14.84 -21.35 -10.65
N GLU A 671 13.89 -21.64 -9.75
CA GLU A 671 12.62 -22.30 -10.13
C GLU A 671 11.48 -21.30 -10.43
N TYR A 672 11.48 -20.11 -9.81
CA TYR A 672 10.39 -19.14 -9.90
C TYR A 672 10.70 -17.92 -10.79
N MET A 673 9.66 -17.26 -11.28
CA MET A 673 9.80 -15.97 -11.96
C MET A 673 10.08 -14.88 -10.92
N ASP A 674 11.02 -13.98 -11.20
CA ASP A 674 11.30 -12.84 -10.33
C ASP A 674 10.05 -12.00 -10.06
N MET A 675 9.91 -11.62 -8.79
CA MET A 675 8.84 -10.79 -8.28
C MET A 675 8.90 -9.36 -8.80
N ALA A 676 10.04 -8.79 -9.20
CA ALA A 676 10.06 -7.49 -9.88
C ALA A 676 9.42 -7.59 -11.27
N VAL A 677 9.80 -8.57 -12.09
CA VAL A 677 9.18 -8.82 -13.41
C VAL A 677 7.66 -9.07 -13.29
N LEU A 678 7.21 -9.89 -12.33
CA LEU A 678 5.78 -10.10 -12.07
C LEU A 678 5.04 -8.78 -11.76
N ARG A 679 5.69 -7.87 -11.01
CA ARG A 679 5.08 -6.60 -10.61
C ARG A 679 5.00 -5.59 -11.76
N ASP A 680 6.06 -5.49 -12.55
CA ASP A 680 6.08 -4.66 -13.77
C ASP A 680 5.03 -5.15 -14.77
N TYR A 681 4.87 -6.47 -14.93
CA TYR A 681 3.84 -7.06 -15.79
C TYR A 681 2.42 -6.64 -15.40
N ILE A 682 2.09 -6.65 -14.09
CA ILE A 682 0.78 -6.22 -13.59
C ILE A 682 0.60 -4.70 -13.70
N ALA A 683 1.64 -3.90 -13.44
CA ALA A 683 1.59 -2.44 -13.59
C ALA A 683 1.37 -2.02 -15.05
N TYR A 684 2.10 -2.62 -15.99
CA TYR A 684 1.96 -2.42 -17.43
C TYR A 684 0.58 -2.86 -17.94
N ALA A 685 0.08 -4.02 -17.51
CA ALA A 685 -1.25 -4.51 -17.88
C ALA A 685 -2.39 -3.59 -17.43
N ARG A 686 -2.32 -3.04 -16.21
CA ARG A 686 -3.38 -2.18 -15.64
C ARG A 686 -3.44 -0.80 -16.29
N SER A 687 -2.32 -0.30 -16.82
CA SER A 687 -2.20 1.02 -17.44
C SER A 687 -2.48 0.99 -18.95
N TYR A 688 -1.80 0.13 -19.70
CA TYR A 688 -1.85 0.16 -21.17
C TYR A 688 -2.99 -0.68 -21.78
N VAL A 689 -3.43 -1.78 -21.14
CA VAL A 689 -4.32 -2.77 -21.78
C VAL A 689 -5.78 -2.61 -21.33
N ASN A 690 -6.63 -2.13 -22.23
CA ASN A 690 -8.06 -1.90 -21.99
C ASN A 690 -8.95 -2.68 -22.97
N PRO A 691 -9.21 -3.98 -22.70
CA PRO A 691 -9.84 -4.88 -23.66
C PRO A 691 -11.30 -4.52 -23.97
N ARG A 692 -11.67 -4.68 -25.24
CA ARG A 692 -13.06 -4.54 -25.73
C ARG A 692 -13.64 -5.90 -26.10
N LEU A 693 -14.94 -6.11 -25.86
CA LEU A 693 -15.58 -7.38 -26.21
C LEU A 693 -15.67 -7.55 -27.73
N GLY A 694 -15.26 -8.71 -28.23
CA GLY A 694 -15.61 -9.16 -29.58
C GLY A 694 -17.08 -9.60 -29.67
N GLU A 695 -17.65 -9.60 -30.87
CA GLU A 695 -19.04 -10.00 -31.11
C GLU A 695 -19.25 -11.51 -30.82
N GLU A 696 -18.32 -12.35 -31.25
CA GLU A 696 -18.30 -13.80 -31.00
C GLU A 696 -18.25 -14.12 -29.50
N ALA A 697 -17.38 -13.43 -28.75
CA ALA A 697 -17.29 -13.51 -27.29
C ALA A 697 -18.62 -13.06 -26.63
N GLY A 698 -19.28 -12.04 -27.17
CA GLY A 698 -20.60 -11.60 -26.74
C GLY A 698 -21.68 -12.68 -26.90
N GLN A 699 -21.67 -13.43 -28.00
CA GLN A 699 -22.60 -14.55 -28.22
C GLN A 699 -22.30 -15.71 -27.26
N ALA A 700 -21.02 -16.08 -27.09
CA ALA A 700 -20.59 -17.12 -26.14
C ALA A 700 -20.97 -16.80 -24.68
N LEU A 701 -20.87 -15.52 -24.27
CA LEU A 701 -21.29 -15.05 -22.94
C LEU A 701 -22.81 -15.21 -22.72
N ILE A 702 -23.63 -14.95 -23.75
CA ILE A 702 -25.09 -15.12 -23.69
C ILE A 702 -25.45 -16.59 -23.53
N GLU A 703 -24.84 -17.49 -24.32
CA GLU A 703 -25.05 -18.93 -24.19
C GLU A 703 -24.60 -19.45 -22.82
N ALA A 704 -23.41 -19.05 -22.34
CA ALA A 704 -22.91 -19.42 -21.02
C ALA A 704 -23.83 -18.99 -19.87
N TYR A 705 -24.39 -17.78 -19.93
CA TYR A 705 -25.37 -17.31 -18.96
C TYR A 705 -26.69 -18.09 -19.02
N VAL A 706 -27.18 -18.39 -20.24
CA VAL A 706 -28.39 -19.19 -20.46
C VAL A 706 -28.22 -20.62 -19.92
N ASP A 707 -27.05 -21.24 -20.12
CA ASP A 707 -26.72 -22.55 -19.54
C ASP A 707 -26.72 -22.56 -18.02
N MET A 708 -26.02 -21.60 -17.39
CA MET A 708 -25.97 -21.50 -15.93
C MET A 708 -27.37 -21.27 -15.34
N ARG A 709 -28.26 -20.60 -16.07
CA ARG A 709 -29.66 -20.42 -15.64
C ARG A 709 -30.52 -21.69 -15.80
N LYS A 710 -30.26 -22.55 -16.79
CA LYS A 710 -30.84 -23.91 -16.87
C LYS A 710 -30.41 -24.74 -15.65
N ILE A 711 -29.11 -24.75 -15.35
CA ILE A 711 -28.51 -25.54 -14.26
C ILE A 711 -28.98 -25.03 -12.89
N GLY A 712 -28.94 -23.72 -12.65
CA GLY A 712 -29.36 -23.06 -11.40
C GLY A 712 -30.86 -23.06 -11.13
N SER A 713 -31.65 -23.87 -11.85
CA SER A 713 -33.07 -24.12 -11.59
C SER A 713 -33.32 -25.27 -10.59
N GLY A 714 -32.28 -25.96 -10.14
CA GLY A 714 -32.35 -27.01 -9.12
C GLY A 714 -32.62 -26.49 -7.71
N ARG A 715 -33.42 -27.22 -6.92
CA ARG A 715 -33.72 -26.89 -5.51
C ARG A 715 -32.45 -27.00 -4.66
N GLY A 716 -32.14 -25.95 -3.90
CA GLY A 716 -30.97 -25.91 -3.00
C GLY A 716 -29.67 -25.42 -3.66
N MET A 717 -29.69 -25.10 -4.96
CA MET A 717 -28.56 -24.49 -5.66
C MET A 717 -28.62 -22.95 -5.60
N VAL A 718 -27.49 -22.29 -5.82
CA VAL A 718 -27.46 -20.82 -6.00
C VAL A 718 -28.11 -20.49 -7.35
N SER A 719 -29.25 -19.78 -7.30
CA SER A 719 -29.98 -19.39 -8.52
C SER A 719 -29.24 -18.32 -9.31
N ALA A 720 -29.30 -18.40 -10.64
CA ALA A 720 -28.49 -17.58 -11.52
C ALA A 720 -29.06 -16.15 -11.71
N TYR A 721 -28.40 -15.16 -11.11
CA TYR A 721 -28.79 -13.74 -11.21
C TYR A 721 -28.12 -13.03 -12.39
N PRO A 722 -28.73 -11.99 -12.98
CA PRO A 722 -28.11 -11.21 -14.07
C PRO A 722 -26.73 -10.64 -13.73
N ARG A 723 -26.44 -10.34 -12.44
CA ARG A 723 -25.11 -9.92 -11.97
C ARG A 723 -23.99 -10.90 -12.37
N GLN A 724 -24.26 -12.20 -12.48
CA GLN A 724 -23.25 -13.18 -12.89
C GLN A 724 -22.79 -13.01 -14.34
N LEU A 725 -23.62 -12.44 -15.22
CA LEU A 725 -23.19 -12.08 -16.57
C LEU A 725 -22.19 -10.91 -16.52
N GLU A 726 -22.39 -9.93 -15.63
CA GLU A 726 -21.37 -8.89 -15.39
C GLU A 726 -20.09 -9.49 -14.80
N SER A 727 -20.20 -10.46 -13.89
CA SER A 727 -19.06 -11.19 -13.33
C SER A 727 -18.25 -11.92 -14.41
N LEU A 728 -18.91 -12.63 -15.34
CA LEU A 728 -18.25 -13.25 -16.49
C LEU A 728 -17.53 -12.22 -17.36
N ILE A 729 -18.18 -11.08 -17.63
CA ILE A 729 -17.60 -10.00 -18.45
C ILE A 729 -16.33 -9.44 -17.77
N ARG A 730 -16.36 -9.17 -16.45
CA ARG A 730 -15.18 -8.74 -15.68
C ARG A 730 -14.05 -9.77 -15.74
N LEU A 731 -14.36 -11.06 -15.61
CA LEU A 731 -13.39 -12.15 -15.62
C LEU A 731 -12.75 -12.35 -17.01
N ALA A 732 -13.54 -12.34 -18.07
CA ALA A 732 -13.04 -12.47 -19.45
C ALA A 732 -12.19 -11.26 -19.86
N GLU A 733 -12.55 -10.05 -19.43
CA GLU A 733 -11.71 -8.85 -19.61
C GLU A 733 -10.40 -8.94 -18.80
N ALA A 734 -10.46 -9.38 -17.54
CA ALA A 734 -9.25 -9.58 -16.74
C ALA A 734 -8.34 -10.64 -17.37
N HIS A 735 -8.89 -11.71 -17.96
CA HIS A 735 -8.11 -12.76 -18.64
C HIS A 735 -7.49 -12.24 -19.95
N ALA A 736 -8.22 -11.46 -20.74
CA ALA A 736 -7.68 -10.78 -21.92
C ALA A 736 -6.51 -9.85 -21.56
N LYS A 737 -6.56 -9.14 -20.43
CA LYS A 737 -5.41 -8.36 -19.91
C LYS A 737 -4.19 -9.22 -19.56
N VAL A 738 -4.35 -10.44 -19.03
CA VAL A 738 -3.21 -11.35 -18.76
C VAL A 738 -2.40 -11.59 -20.03
N ARG A 739 -3.08 -11.71 -21.18
CA ARG A 739 -2.48 -11.97 -22.50
C ARG A 739 -2.03 -10.71 -23.25
N PHE A 740 -2.17 -9.53 -22.65
CA PHE A 740 -2.05 -8.22 -23.32
C PHE A 740 -2.92 -8.07 -24.59
N SER A 741 -4.12 -8.67 -24.60
CA SER A 741 -5.05 -8.53 -25.74
C SER A 741 -5.98 -7.33 -25.59
N ASP A 742 -6.05 -6.48 -26.61
CA ASP A 742 -7.03 -5.38 -26.72
C ASP A 742 -8.47 -5.88 -27.01
N LYS A 743 -8.65 -7.18 -27.27
CA LYS A 743 -9.94 -7.80 -27.57
C LYS A 743 -10.18 -9.05 -26.75
N VAL A 744 -11.39 -9.17 -26.20
CA VAL A 744 -11.85 -10.41 -25.55
C VAL A 744 -12.24 -11.41 -26.62
N GLU A 745 -11.62 -12.58 -26.59
CA GLU A 745 -11.84 -13.71 -27.49
C GLU A 745 -12.77 -14.75 -26.84
N THR A 746 -13.22 -15.74 -27.61
CA THR A 746 -14.05 -16.86 -27.09
C THR A 746 -13.32 -17.66 -26.01
N VAL A 747 -12.00 -17.86 -26.14
CA VAL A 747 -11.17 -18.57 -25.15
C VAL A 747 -11.15 -17.90 -23.77
N ASP A 748 -11.22 -16.56 -23.70
CA ASP A 748 -11.31 -15.83 -22.42
C ASP A 748 -12.66 -16.10 -21.73
N VAL A 749 -13.73 -16.24 -22.52
CA VAL A 749 -15.08 -16.55 -22.05
C VAL A 749 -15.19 -18.01 -21.59
N GLU A 750 -14.54 -18.94 -22.29
CA GLU A 750 -14.49 -20.35 -21.92
C GLU A 750 -13.72 -20.59 -20.61
N GLU A 751 -12.56 -19.93 -20.43
CA GLU A 751 -11.82 -20.01 -19.16
C GLU A 751 -12.60 -19.33 -18.01
N ALA A 752 -13.24 -18.18 -18.25
CA ALA A 752 -14.13 -17.57 -17.25
C ALA A 752 -15.32 -18.48 -16.89
N LYS A 753 -15.89 -19.21 -17.86
CA LYS A 753 -16.95 -20.22 -17.65
C LYS A 753 -16.42 -21.44 -16.87
N ARG A 754 -15.19 -21.89 -17.13
CA ARG A 754 -14.50 -22.96 -16.37
C ARG A 754 -14.30 -22.55 -14.91
N LEU A 755 -13.67 -21.40 -14.69
CA LEU A 755 -13.30 -20.91 -13.36
C LEU A 755 -14.53 -20.63 -12.48
N HIS A 756 -15.59 -20.01 -13.02
CA HIS A 756 -16.81 -19.77 -12.25
C HIS A 756 -17.55 -21.07 -11.89
N ARG A 757 -17.56 -22.06 -12.78
CA ARG A 757 -18.17 -23.38 -12.55
C ARG A 757 -17.44 -24.17 -11.46
N GLU A 758 -16.10 -24.12 -11.48
CA GLU A 758 -15.27 -24.88 -10.54
C GLU A 758 -15.11 -24.20 -9.18
N ALA A 759 -15.12 -22.87 -9.11
CA ALA A 759 -15.15 -22.14 -7.83
C ALA A 759 -16.33 -22.58 -6.95
N LEU A 760 -17.53 -22.62 -7.55
CA LEU A 760 -18.78 -23.11 -6.95
C LEU A 760 -18.86 -24.65 -6.84
N LYS A 761 -17.84 -25.38 -7.33
CA LYS A 761 -17.79 -26.86 -7.43
C LYS A 761 -19.07 -27.49 -7.97
N GLN A 762 -19.67 -26.87 -8.98
CA GLN A 762 -20.91 -27.37 -9.60
C GLN A 762 -20.71 -28.77 -10.22
N SER A 763 -19.47 -29.09 -10.59
CA SER A 763 -18.98 -30.41 -11.02
C SER A 763 -19.18 -31.51 -9.96
N ALA A 764 -19.17 -31.14 -8.67
CA ALA A 764 -19.30 -32.04 -7.52
C ALA A 764 -20.66 -31.93 -6.78
N THR A 765 -21.62 -31.15 -7.31
CA THR A 765 -22.99 -31.07 -6.75
C THR A 765 -23.96 -31.92 -7.53
N ASP A 766 -24.71 -32.79 -6.85
CA ASP A 766 -25.70 -33.65 -7.49
C ASP A 766 -26.95 -32.81 -7.87
N PRO A 767 -27.31 -32.68 -9.16
CA PRO A 767 -28.28 -31.67 -9.64
C PRO A 767 -29.74 -31.91 -9.22
N LYS A 768 -30.01 -33.01 -8.49
CA LYS A 768 -31.32 -33.32 -7.90
C LYS A 768 -31.40 -33.04 -6.39
N THR A 769 -30.27 -32.91 -5.69
CA THR A 769 -30.24 -32.78 -4.22
C THR A 769 -29.58 -31.48 -3.74
N GLY A 770 -28.73 -30.85 -4.55
CA GLY A 770 -27.93 -29.69 -4.12
C GLY A 770 -26.83 -30.03 -3.11
N ILE A 771 -26.56 -31.32 -2.91
CA ILE A 771 -25.53 -31.84 -1.99
C ILE A 771 -24.19 -31.94 -2.72
N VAL A 772 -23.11 -31.58 -2.02
CA VAL A 772 -21.72 -31.76 -2.50
C VAL A 772 -21.25 -33.17 -2.14
N ASP A 773 -21.08 -34.02 -3.15
CA ASP A 773 -20.70 -35.42 -2.99
C ASP A 773 -19.15 -35.51 -3.00
N ILE A 774 -18.52 -35.46 -1.82
CA ILE A 774 -17.04 -35.40 -1.65
C ILE A 774 -16.32 -36.56 -2.37
N SER A 775 -17.00 -37.71 -2.50
CA SER A 775 -16.56 -38.89 -3.26
C SER A 775 -16.25 -38.62 -4.75
N ILE A 776 -16.85 -37.59 -5.35
CA ILE A 776 -16.56 -37.17 -6.74
C ILE A 776 -15.12 -36.69 -6.84
N LEU A 777 -14.66 -35.90 -5.87
CA LEU A 777 -13.33 -35.29 -5.89
C LEU A 777 -12.21 -36.34 -5.74
N THR A 778 -12.41 -37.37 -4.93
CA THR A 778 -11.41 -38.41 -4.69
C THR A 778 -11.47 -39.61 -5.64
N THR A 779 -12.58 -39.82 -6.36
CA THR A 779 -12.76 -41.03 -7.18
C THR A 779 -13.35 -40.81 -8.57
N GLY A 780 -13.60 -39.57 -8.99
CA GLY A 780 -14.15 -39.22 -10.31
C GLY A 780 -15.61 -39.65 -10.57
N MET A 781 -16.20 -40.47 -9.69
CA MET A 781 -17.55 -41.03 -9.86
C MET A 781 -18.44 -40.75 -8.65
N SER A 782 -19.51 -39.96 -8.87
CA SER A 782 -20.52 -39.67 -7.83
C SER A 782 -21.25 -40.91 -7.35
N ALA A 783 -21.87 -40.85 -6.17
CA ALA A 783 -22.72 -41.95 -5.70
C ALA A 783 -23.88 -42.24 -6.67
N THR A 784 -24.40 -41.22 -7.37
CA THR A 784 -25.40 -41.37 -8.44
C THR A 784 -24.85 -41.96 -9.72
N ALA A 785 -23.61 -41.66 -10.12
CA ALA A 785 -22.95 -42.25 -11.28
C ALA A 785 -22.61 -43.73 -11.04
N ARG A 786 -22.10 -44.06 -9.85
CA ARG A 786 -21.89 -45.45 -9.41
C ARG A 786 -23.19 -46.26 -9.44
N LYS A 787 -24.28 -45.74 -8.86
CA LYS A 787 -25.60 -46.37 -8.93
C LYS A 787 -26.11 -46.53 -10.35
N ARG A 788 -25.98 -45.52 -11.23
CA ARG A 788 -26.36 -45.66 -12.65
C ARG A 788 -25.52 -46.69 -13.39
N LYS A 789 -24.22 -46.80 -13.08
CA LYS A 789 -23.32 -47.82 -13.65
C LYS A 789 -23.73 -49.23 -13.20
N GLU A 790 -24.09 -49.38 -11.92
CA GLU A 790 -24.60 -50.61 -11.33
C GLU A 790 -25.99 -51.00 -11.89
N GLU A 791 -26.90 -50.02 -12.04
CA GLU A 791 -28.21 -50.17 -12.71
C GLU A 791 -28.05 -50.56 -14.19
N LEU A 792 -27.12 -49.93 -14.92
CA LEU A 792 -26.80 -50.26 -16.32
C LEU A 792 -26.15 -51.64 -16.45
N ALA A 793 -25.24 -52.02 -15.55
CA ALA A 793 -24.66 -53.36 -15.50
C ALA A 793 -25.74 -54.42 -15.21
N GLN A 794 -26.66 -54.16 -14.28
CA GLN A 794 -27.81 -55.03 -14.02
C GLN A 794 -28.79 -55.10 -15.21
N ALA A 795 -29.01 -54.00 -15.94
CA ALA A 795 -29.82 -53.98 -17.15
C ALA A 795 -29.17 -54.77 -18.30
N LEU A 796 -27.88 -54.58 -18.55
CA LEU A 796 -27.06 -55.38 -19.48
C LEU A 796 -27.12 -56.87 -19.12
N ARG A 797 -26.94 -57.22 -17.83
CA ARG A 797 -26.99 -58.60 -17.34
C ARG A 797 -28.35 -59.25 -17.65
N LYS A 798 -29.46 -58.54 -17.43
CA LYS A 798 -30.82 -58.99 -17.78
C LYS A 798 -31.03 -59.12 -19.30
N LEU A 799 -30.53 -58.16 -20.09
CA LEU A 799 -30.60 -58.20 -21.56
C LEU A 799 -29.85 -59.41 -22.11
N ILE A 800 -28.62 -59.65 -21.65
CA ILE A 800 -27.77 -60.76 -22.10
C ILE A 800 -28.37 -62.11 -21.67
N GLN A 801 -28.89 -62.22 -20.44
CA GLN A 801 -29.61 -63.42 -19.99
C GLN A 801 -30.88 -63.69 -20.81
N SER A 802 -31.68 -62.67 -21.15
CA SER A 802 -32.90 -62.86 -21.95
C SER A 802 -32.64 -63.32 -23.39
N LYS A 803 -31.46 -63.01 -23.95
CA LYS A 803 -31.00 -63.48 -25.28
C LYS A 803 -30.18 -64.79 -25.23
N GLY A 804 -30.17 -65.50 -24.10
CA GLY A 804 -29.30 -66.63 -23.80
C GLY A 804 -29.49 -67.92 -24.64
N LYS A 805 -29.14 -67.89 -25.93
CA LYS A 805 -28.92 -69.09 -26.79
C LYS A 805 -27.73 -68.98 -27.76
N ALA A 806 -26.94 -67.91 -27.72
CA ALA A 806 -25.75 -67.74 -28.59
C ALA A 806 -24.52 -67.31 -27.75
N PRO A 807 -23.36 -67.99 -27.87
CA PRO A 807 -22.18 -67.71 -27.04
C PRO A 807 -21.37 -66.47 -27.47
N SER A 808 -21.80 -65.75 -28.52
CA SER A 808 -21.15 -64.54 -29.00
C SER A 808 -22.18 -63.51 -29.50
N LEU A 809 -22.18 -62.32 -28.89
CA LEU A 809 -23.04 -61.20 -29.25
C LEU A 809 -22.23 -60.08 -29.89
N LYS A 810 -22.79 -59.39 -30.89
CA LYS A 810 -22.15 -58.26 -31.56
C LYS A 810 -22.29 -57.00 -30.71
N TYR A 811 -21.17 -56.31 -30.46
CA TYR A 811 -21.11 -55.07 -29.65
C TYR A 811 -22.15 -54.03 -30.07
N GLN A 812 -22.30 -53.77 -31.38
CA GLN A 812 -23.25 -52.76 -31.89
C GLN A 812 -24.71 -53.11 -31.58
N GLN A 813 -25.09 -54.38 -31.77
CA GLN A 813 -26.48 -54.81 -31.55
C GLN A 813 -26.86 -54.65 -30.08
N LEU A 814 -25.99 -55.04 -29.14
CA LEU A 814 -26.22 -54.83 -27.70
C LEU A 814 -26.35 -53.35 -27.31
N LEU A 815 -25.61 -52.46 -27.99
CA LEU A 815 -25.66 -51.02 -27.74
C LEU A 815 -26.96 -50.41 -28.28
N ASP A 816 -27.41 -50.83 -29.46
CA ASP A 816 -28.66 -50.35 -30.07
C ASP A 816 -29.90 -50.97 -29.37
N ASP A 817 -29.85 -52.24 -28.97
CA ASP A 817 -30.86 -52.90 -28.10
C ASP A 817 -31.05 -52.12 -26.79
N LEU A 818 -29.95 -51.78 -26.12
CA LEU A 818 -29.99 -51.09 -24.82
C LEU A 818 -30.49 -49.65 -24.95
N ARG A 819 -30.15 -48.96 -26.05
CA ARG A 819 -30.75 -47.64 -26.38
C ARG A 819 -32.25 -47.74 -26.66
N ALA A 820 -32.71 -48.78 -27.37
CA ALA A 820 -34.12 -48.98 -27.64
C ALA A 820 -34.95 -49.31 -26.38
N GLN A 821 -34.30 -49.72 -25.29
CA GLN A 821 -34.94 -50.04 -24.01
C GLN A 821 -34.81 -48.93 -22.95
N SER A 822 -34.21 -47.78 -23.27
CA SER A 822 -33.95 -46.70 -22.30
C SER A 822 -34.44 -45.33 -22.79
N ASP A 823 -35.27 -44.67 -21.98
CA ASP A 823 -35.74 -43.29 -22.21
C ASP A 823 -34.63 -42.21 -22.08
N ILE A 824 -33.39 -42.62 -21.83
CA ILE A 824 -32.24 -41.76 -21.56
C ILE A 824 -31.14 -42.09 -22.57
N ALA A 825 -30.56 -41.07 -23.20
CA ALA A 825 -29.51 -41.23 -24.19
C ALA A 825 -28.22 -41.82 -23.58
N VAL A 826 -28.03 -43.14 -23.74
CA VAL A 826 -26.81 -43.83 -23.28
C VAL A 826 -25.63 -43.55 -24.21
N THR A 827 -24.55 -43.02 -23.65
CA THR A 827 -23.28 -42.77 -24.35
C THR A 827 -22.48 -44.05 -24.48
N LYS A 828 -21.57 -44.09 -25.47
CA LYS A 828 -20.71 -45.24 -25.74
C LYS A 828 -19.77 -45.56 -24.56
N GLU A 829 -19.34 -44.54 -23.84
CA GLU A 829 -18.46 -44.65 -22.66
C GLU A 829 -19.18 -45.33 -21.50
N MET A 830 -20.40 -44.91 -21.15
CA MET A 830 -21.18 -45.56 -20.08
C MET A 830 -21.48 -47.03 -20.38
N PHE A 831 -21.70 -47.37 -21.65
CA PHE A 831 -21.87 -48.75 -22.10
C PHE A 831 -20.57 -49.58 -21.98
N GLU A 832 -19.42 -49.00 -22.36
CA GLU A 832 -18.11 -49.67 -22.18
C GLU A 832 -17.71 -49.83 -20.72
N GLU A 833 -18.00 -48.84 -19.86
CA GLU A 833 -17.73 -48.96 -18.43
C GLU A 833 -18.60 -50.02 -17.73
N ALA A 834 -19.87 -50.14 -18.14
CA ALA A 834 -20.76 -51.17 -17.63
C ALA A 834 -20.38 -52.57 -18.15
N LEU A 835 -19.86 -52.67 -19.39
CA LEU A 835 -19.25 -53.90 -19.90
C LEU A 835 -17.95 -54.26 -19.17
N ARG A 836 -17.10 -53.28 -18.81
CA ARG A 836 -15.91 -53.53 -17.97
C ARG A 836 -16.31 -54.06 -16.60
N ALA A 837 -17.28 -53.44 -15.92
CA ALA A 837 -17.77 -53.93 -14.63
C ALA A 837 -18.29 -55.39 -14.70
N LEU A 838 -18.97 -55.78 -15.79
CA LEU A 838 -19.42 -57.16 -15.99
C LEU A 838 -18.28 -58.14 -16.41
N ALA A 839 -17.13 -57.63 -16.84
CA ALA A 839 -15.92 -58.42 -17.05
C ALA A 839 -15.10 -58.52 -15.74
N ASP A 840 -15.09 -57.47 -14.91
CA ASP A 840 -14.52 -57.46 -13.56
C ASP A 840 -15.30 -58.40 -12.61
N GLU A 841 -16.58 -58.69 -12.91
CA GLU A 841 -17.41 -59.72 -12.27
C GLU A 841 -17.23 -61.15 -12.87
N ASP A 842 -16.26 -61.38 -13.77
CA ASP A 842 -16.04 -62.64 -14.51
C ASP A 842 -17.29 -63.15 -15.29
N PHE A 843 -18.28 -62.31 -15.56
CA PHE A 843 -19.52 -62.70 -16.24
C PHE A 843 -19.41 -62.67 -17.78
N LEU A 844 -18.48 -61.89 -18.33
CA LEU A 844 -18.29 -61.67 -19.78
C LEU A 844 -16.82 -61.53 -20.16
N THR A 845 -16.43 -62.09 -21.31
CA THR A 845 -15.13 -61.80 -21.94
C THR A 845 -15.32 -60.95 -23.21
N VAL A 846 -14.83 -59.71 -23.18
CA VAL A 846 -14.88 -58.80 -24.33
C VAL A 846 -13.70 -59.09 -25.27
N THR A 847 -13.99 -59.66 -26.44
CA THR A 847 -12.98 -59.98 -27.47
C THR A 847 -13.20 -59.10 -28.69
N GLY A 848 -12.61 -57.90 -28.65
CA GLY A 848 -12.70 -56.90 -29.72
C GLY A 848 -14.15 -56.45 -29.96
N LYS A 849 -14.71 -56.76 -31.13
CA LYS A 849 -16.09 -56.38 -31.53
C LYS A 849 -17.17 -57.38 -31.09
N THR A 850 -16.78 -58.47 -30.41
CA THR A 850 -17.70 -59.50 -29.90
C THR A 850 -17.60 -59.63 -28.39
N VAL A 851 -18.76 -59.65 -27.73
CA VAL A 851 -18.88 -60.02 -26.31
C VAL A 851 -19.16 -61.52 -26.26
N ARG A 852 -18.36 -62.27 -25.50
CA ARG A 852 -18.60 -63.67 -25.21
C ARG A 852 -19.07 -63.81 -23.76
N LEU A 853 -19.99 -64.75 -23.54
CA LEU A 853 -20.29 -65.26 -22.20
C LEU A 853 -19.19 -66.25 -21.79
N LEU A 854 -18.89 -66.30 -20.50
CA LEU A 854 -18.12 -67.38 -19.86
C LEU A 854 -19.07 -68.52 -19.44
#